data_AF-A0AAX4P939-F1
#
_entry.id   AF-A0AAX4P939-F1
#
_cell.length_a   1.000
_cell.length_b   1.000
_cell.length_c   1.000
_cell.angle_alpha   90.00
_cell.angle_beta   90.00
_cell.angle_gamma   90.00
#
_symmetry.space_group_name_H-M   'P 1'
#
loop_
_entity.id
_entity.type
_entity.pdbx_description
1 polymer ?
#
loop_
_entity_poly.entity_id
_entity_poly.type
_entity_poly.pdbx_seq_one_letter_code
_entity_poly.pdbx_strand_id
1 'polypeptide(L)'
;MPIPRHKSVPGTGFVVDGFRACASCKEATTFFLTHAHGDHYDGLSERWDRPFYCSTITGQLVVRKLGVKHELLRHIDPDDEDPVTVDGVRVRAICANHCPGAVQFLFEVVESGETRRYIHSGDMRWNKSMMENEALRCFRKEKTRILFLDTTYCNPKHKFPDQTASIDYVVKTIEDRERDTSRGRALYVFTSYNIGKERIFLAVHRATGKKLYAPPDKVAHLSLCGIDELTGALTEDPRTNLHLAKWGAVGETWPYFQPNWSNVEELRARHGAEEVIAFVCTGWAYDGKAEFSTRSRAGLGTIHLVPYSEHSSFTELLEYVAYIKPEEVVPTVNVKDTQKMLKHFTGLTDESSAKRRFLAQFSGGKLASERKKQKKGVEVEAKGGGGLEGAKVASKLFEGQQELMALTGQSADIARDLLKRSRGDLSLAANIFFDESSRTTKIGPSSSSTKIGKSVSPFLGGKRPEAATGSISLGKGGVKPSQITSRLTTPTAASSELDAFREALQSDDFDPVGGGLMSGTDLPYLAIAACMDVISQTKKRLTIQLVLQNLFLFVAHHSPEELVLSVELLLGSLGPEYKTVKFGLGGASVANMVCQVCSVTRQVLRNSYKDDGDLGDVAARFKSSQGLLGKPKPLMARNVHEKLVMISRQEGARSVSKKQELGISLLRQARGPETKFLVRTMLQCLRIGANRTSVLQALAKAAVIHREGKRVSKERLEEAVCKFEKAYNICPSLESIVPALIEKGILPCDISVGIPIKPMLAKPSTGVEAAVDLMGEEPFIAEYKYDGQRAQMHVEEGGKITVWSRNLEQKFGFGDACEQLREALDGECSSIVLDCEIVGVERGEKAGSFRMLSFQELSSRPRAAQSQSPGGTAVCIFAFDLMFYNGTSLLDRPLRERLELLEKALPNRRDGFVMLASKTDEKVTTTRDALMASIEAGCEGVMLKQLSKCYEAGRRSDFWIKLKKDYCSDLQDSLDLVPIGAWYGNGRKAGWFSPFLCAVYDREQEEFQSLCRVMSGFSDEFYTTTTAFFKDGHVIPNKPAYYQTLESPSVWFDPVVVWEVRGANITVSPVHQAAAGRVHDSRGLALRFPRFVRARPDKHVEEASGPDDVVTLYRAEVTTRAGDQQNGE
;
A
#
# COMPACT_ATOMS: atom_id res chain seq x y z
N MET A 1 -15.08 -18.39 -16.96
CA MET A 1 -14.46 -19.15 -15.85
C MET A 1 -15.53 -20.03 -15.24
N PRO A 2 -15.21 -21.24 -14.75
CA PRO A 2 -16.19 -22.10 -14.10
C PRO A 2 -16.74 -21.44 -12.83
N ILE A 3 -17.99 -21.77 -12.50
CA ILE A 3 -18.68 -21.25 -11.30
C ILE A 3 -17.93 -21.69 -10.02
N PRO A 4 -17.70 -20.80 -9.03
CA PRO A 4 -17.07 -21.18 -7.78
C PRO A 4 -17.90 -22.24 -7.02
N ARG A 5 -17.28 -23.36 -6.62
CA ARG A 5 -17.97 -24.51 -6.00
C ARG A 5 -18.90 -24.14 -4.83
N HIS A 6 -18.52 -23.18 -4.00
CA HIS A 6 -19.30 -22.73 -2.82
C HIS A 6 -20.48 -21.80 -3.15
N LYS A 7 -20.67 -21.48 -4.44
CA LYS A 7 -21.79 -20.69 -4.99
C LYS A 7 -22.64 -21.51 -5.98
N SER A 8 -22.27 -22.77 -6.26
CA SER A 8 -22.89 -23.64 -7.28
C SER A 8 -23.63 -24.82 -6.66
N VAL A 9 -24.87 -25.05 -7.05
CA VAL A 9 -25.63 -26.26 -6.64
C VAL A 9 -25.28 -27.42 -7.59
N PRO A 10 -24.75 -28.57 -7.11
CA PRO A 10 -24.26 -29.61 -8.02
C PRO A 10 -25.39 -30.33 -8.76
N GLY A 11 -25.22 -30.47 -10.07
CA GLY A 11 -26.22 -31.06 -10.97
C GLY A 11 -27.17 -30.04 -11.61
N THR A 12 -26.98 -28.75 -11.37
CA THR A 12 -27.83 -27.67 -11.89
C THR A 12 -26.99 -26.49 -12.40
N GLY A 13 -27.61 -25.55 -13.13
CA GLY A 13 -26.99 -24.27 -13.49
C GLY A 13 -27.13 -23.18 -12.42
N PHE A 14 -27.44 -23.53 -11.16
CA PHE A 14 -27.81 -22.56 -10.14
C PHE A 14 -26.61 -21.87 -9.49
N VAL A 15 -26.73 -20.55 -9.33
CA VAL A 15 -25.76 -19.70 -8.64
C VAL A 15 -26.43 -19.02 -7.45
N VAL A 16 -25.96 -19.30 -6.23
CA VAL A 16 -26.41 -18.62 -5.00
C VAL A 16 -25.40 -17.55 -4.62
N ASP A 17 -25.84 -16.31 -4.39
CA ASP A 17 -25.04 -15.16 -3.94
C ASP A 17 -23.79 -14.87 -4.80
N GLY A 18 -23.87 -15.15 -6.11
CA GLY A 18 -22.71 -15.19 -7.02
C GLY A 18 -22.76 -14.21 -8.19
N PHE A 19 -23.60 -13.17 -8.09
CA PHE A 19 -23.96 -12.24 -9.17
C PHE A 19 -22.76 -11.71 -9.96
N ARG A 20 -21.82 -10.97 -9.32
CA ARG A 20 -20.60 -10.48 -9.98
C ARG A 20 -19.66 -11.57 -10.48
N ALA A 21 -19.54 -12.66 -9.70
CA ALA A 21 -18.60 -13.74 -10.03
C ALA A 21 -19.03 -14.56 -11.25
N CYS A 22 -20.33 -14.59 -11.54
CA CYS A 22 -20.93 -15.49 -12.53
C CYS A 22 -21.76 -14.78 -13.61
N ALA A 23 -21.89 -13.45 -13.58
CA ALA A 23 -22.69 -12.65 -14.52
C ALA A 23 -22.46 -13.06 -16.00
N SER A 24 -21.20 -13.17 -16.41
CA SER A 24 -20.80 -13.54 -17.77
C SER A 24 -20.56 -15.04 -17.98
N CYS A 25 -21.06 -15.91 -17.09
CA CYS A 25 -20.86 -17.35 -17.17
C CYS A 25 -22.05 -18.03 -17.87
N LYS A 26 -21.80 -18.71 -19.00
CA LYS A 26 -22.82 -19.45 -19.75
C LYS A 26 -23.38 -20.68 -19.02
N GLU A 27 -22.63 -21.21 -18.05
CA GLU A 27 -23.04 -22.34 -17.20
C GLU A 27 -24.04 -21.92 -16.12
N ALA A 28 -24.09 -20.63 -15.78
CA ALA A 28 -25.02 -20.09 -14.78
C ALA A 28 -26.35 -19.78 -15.47
N THR A 29 -27.37 -20.62 -15.27
CA THR A 29 -28.72 -20.43 -15.82
C THR A 29 -29.55 -19.49 -14.93
N THR A 30 -29.53 -19.75 -13.62
CA THR A 30 -30.53 -19.23 -12.68
C THR A 30 -29.85 -18.80 -11.38
N PHE A 31 -30.22 -17.61 -10.88
CA PHE A 31 -29.57 -16.97 -9.74
C PHE A 31 -30.47 -16.94 -8.50
N PHE A 32 -29.87 -17.01 -7.33
CA PHE A 32 -30.53 -16.94 -6.02
C PHE A 32 -29.78 -15.94 -5.12
N LEU A 33 -30.51 -15.14 -4.35
CA LEU A 33 -29.97 -14.21 -3.34
C LEU A 33 -30.54 -14.58 -1.96
N THR A 34 -29.67 -14.90 -1.01
CA THR A 34 -30.07 -15.35 0.34
C THR A 34 -30.55 -14.21 1.22
N HIS A 35 -29.92 -13.03 1.13
CA HIS A 35 -30.28 -11.85 1.92
C HIS A 35 -29.69 -10.53 1.39
N ALA A 36 -30.15 -9.39 1.91
CA ALA A 36 -29.82 -8.05 1.42
C ALA A 36 -28.51 -7.42 1.97
N HIS A 37 -27.42 -8.18 2.02
CA HIS A 37 -26.07 -7.66 2.38
C HIS A 37 -25.10 -7.57 1.19
N GLY A 38 -24.14 -6.65 1.30
CA GLY A 38 -23.37 -6.10 0.18
C GLY A 38 -22.44 -7.07 -0.54
N ASP A 39 -21.97 -8.08 0.18
CA ASP A 39 -21.11 -9.17 -0.29
C ASP A 39 -21.90 -10.40 -0.79
N HIS A 40 -23.23 -10.41 -0.62
CA HIS A 40 -24.13 -11.41 -1.19
C HIS A 40 -24.79 -10.90 -2.49
N TYR A 41 -25.15 -9.62 -2.55
CA TYR A 41 -25.66 -8.98 -3.77
C TYR A 41 -24.57 -8.34 -4.67
N ASP A 42 -23.28 -8.45 -4.35
CA ASP A 42 -22.20 -7.84 -5.18
C ASP A 42 -22.34 -8.23 -6.65
N GLY A 43 -22.53 -7.24 -7.52
CA GLY A 43 -22.83 -7.39 -8.95
C GLY A 43 -24.28 -7.07 -9.36
N LEU A 44 -25.24 -7.03 -8.43
CA LEU A 44 -26.59 -6.51 -8.69
C LEU A 44 -26.58 -4.98 -8.78
N SER A 45 -27.40 -4.46 -9.68
CA SER A 45 -27.60 -3.03 -9.96
C SER A 45 -28.84 -2.83 -10.84
N GLU A 46 -29.22 -1.57 -11.09
CA GLU A 46 -30.16 -1.13 -12.14
C GLU A 46 -29.96 -1.83 -13.51
N ARG A 47 -28.72 -2.23 -13.83
CA ARG A 47 -28.31 -2.78 -15.14
C ARG A 47 -28.36 -4.30 -15.20
N TRP A 48 -28.70 -4.96 -14.09
CA TRP A 48 -28.90 -6.40 -14.08
C TRP A 48 -30.16 -6.73 -14.89
N ASP A 49 -30.06 -7.74 -15.75
CA ASP A 49 -31.02 -8.06 -16.82
C ASP A 49 -31.59 -9.49 -16.73
N ARG A 50 -31.18 -10.28 -15.72
CA ARG A 50 -31.55 -11.70 -15.56
C ARG A 50 -32.47 -11.93 -14.36
N PRO A 51 -33.50 -12.79 -14.45
CA PRO A 51 -34.30 -13.15 -13.28
C PRO A 51 -33.49 -13.80 -12.16
N PHE A 52 -33.86 -13.55 -10.90
CA PHE A 52 -33.28 -14.21 -9.73
C PHE A 52 -34.28 -14.39 -8.57
N TYR A 53 -34.03 -15.40 -7.75
CA TYR A 53 -34.91 -15.84 -6.68
C TYR A 53 -34.45 -15.35 -5.30
N CYS A 54 -35.38 -14.80 -4.49
CA CYS A 54 -35.13 -14.34 -3.12
C CYS A 54 -36.44 -14.17 -2.33
N SER A 55 -36.38 -14.12 -0.99
CA SER A 55 -37.55 -13.74 -0.16
C SER A 55 -38.14 -12.39 -0.61
N THR A 56 -39.44 -12.17 -0.44
CA THR A 56 -40.11 -10.88 -0.72
C THR A 56 -39.40 -9.70 -0.04
N ILE A 57 -39.04 -9.83 1.24
CA ILE A 57 -38.34 -8.79 2.02
C ILE A 57 -36.98 -8.43 1.38
N THR A 58 -36.12 -9.43 1.13
CA THR A 58 -34.83 -9.22 0.45
C THR A 58 -35.00 -8.56 -0.92
N GLY A 59 -36.01 -8.95 -1.69
CA GLY A 59 -36.35 -8.34 -2.99
C GLY A 59 -36.65 -6.84 -2.87
N GLN A 60 -37.56 -6.46 -1.98
CA GLN A 60 -37.90 -5.05 -1.71
C GLN A 60 -36.67 -4.24 -1.27
N LEU A 61 -35.85 -4.80 -0.38
CA LEU A 61 -34.64 -4.16 0.13
C LEU A 61 -33.59 -3.92 -0.98
N VAL A 62 -33.40 -4.83 -1.94
CA VAL A 62 -32.45 -4.61 -3.05
C VAL A 62 -33.01 -3.69 -4.14
N VAL A 63 -34.33 -3.67 -4.39
CA VAL A 63 -34.94 -2.68 -5.30
C VAL A 63 -34.70 -1.26 -4.77
N ARG A 64 -35.11 -0.97 -3.53
CA ARG A 64 -34.94 0.38 -2.92
C ARG A 64 -33.47 0.83 -2.88
N LYS A 65 -32.53 -0.10 -2.77
CA LYS A 65 -31.11 0.19 -2.51
C LYS A 65 -30.22 0.18 -3.75
N LEU A 66 -30.55 -0.61 -4.77
CA LEU A 66 -29.69 -0.86 -5.94
C LEU A 66 -30.35 -0.52 -7.28
N GLY A 67 -31.63 -0.12 -7.29
CA GLY A 67 -32.38 0.18 -8.51
C GLY A 67 -32.73 -1.04 -9.36
N VAL A 68 -32.57 -2.26 -8.83
CA VAL A 68 -32.92 -3.51 -9.52
C VAL A 68 -34.39 -3.49 -9.93
N LYS A 69 -34.70 -3.92 -11.14
CA LYS A 69 -36.08 -3.93 -11.66
C LYS A 69 -36.93 -5.01 -10.98
N HIS A 70 -38.15 -4.66 -10.57
CA HIS A 70 -39.14 -5.60 -10.03
C HIS A 70 -39.43 -6.80 -10.96
N GLU A 71 -39.43 -6.60 -12.28
CA GLU A 71 -39.72 -7.64 -13.29
C GLU A 71 -38.77 -8.85 -13.26
N LEU A 72 -37.60 -8.71 -12.62
CA LEU A 72 -36.57 -9.74 -12.49
C LEU A 72 -36.64 -10.53 -11.17
N LEU A 73 -37.39 -10.04 -10.18
CA LEU A 73 -37.54 -10.73 -8.90
C LEU A 73 -38.46 -11.94 -9.02
N ARG A 74 -38.06 -13.06 -8.43
CA ARG A 74 -38.92 -14.23 -8.19
C ARG A 74 -38.89 -14.53 -6.70
N HIS A 75 -40.05 -14.81 -6.11
CA HIS A 75 -40.16 -14.97 -4.67
C HIS A 75 -40.21 -16.45 -4.25
N ILE A 76 -39.50 -16.74 -3.17
CA ILE A 76 -39.54 -17.99 -2.39
C ILE A 76 -39.34 -17.54 -0.95
N ASP A 77 -40.38 -17.63 -0.13
CA ASP A 77 -40.42 -17.10 1.22
C ASP A 77 -40.37 -18.23 2.26
N PRO A 78 -39.85 -17.97 3.48
CA PRO A 78 -39.47 -19.03 4.42
C PRO A 78 -40.63 -19.81 5.03
N ASP A 79 -41.85 -19.31 4.85
CA ASP A 79 -43.11 -19.84 5.40
C ASP A 79 -43.99 -20.49 4.32
N ASP A 80 -43.50 -20.61 3.07
CA ASP A 80 -44.21 -21.30 1.97
C ASP A 80 -44.39 -22.80 2.29
N GLU A 81 -45.65 -23.27 2.33
CA GLU A 81 -46.00 -24.66 2.65
C GLU A 81 -45.49 -25.66 1.59
N ASP A 82 -45.44 -25.26 0.33
CA ASP A 82 -45.00 -26.07 -0.82
C ASP A 82 -43.66 -25.60 -1.41
N PRO A 83 -42.83 -26.51 -1.95
CA PRO A 83 -41.56 -26.14 -2.56
C PRO A 83 -41.73 -25.66 -4.02
N VAL A 84 -41.22 -24.47 -4.32
CA VAL A 84 -41.21 -23.90 -5.67
C VAL A 84 -40.33 -24.74 -6.60
N THR A 85 -40.86 -25.11 -7.77
CA THR A 85 -40.07 -25.82 -8.79
C THR A 85 -39.37 -24.84 -9.72
N VAL A 86 -38.04 -24.93 -9.80
CA VAL A 86 -37.18 -24.09 -10.65
C VAL A 86 -36.32 -25.03 -11.50
N ASP A 87 -36.32 -24.90 -12.82
CA ASP A 87 -35.55 -25.74 -13.77
C ASP A 87 -35.63 -27.27 -13.49
N GLY A 88 -36.78 -27.76 -13.00
CA GLY A 88 -37.00 -29.18 -12.62
C GLY A 88 -36.49 -29.59 -11.23
N VAL A 89 -35.93 -28.66 -10.46
CA VAL A 89 -35.44 -28.83 -9.08
C VAL A 89 -36.48 -28.29 -8.11
N ARG A 90 -36.79 -29.00 -7.03
CA ARG A 90 -37.64 -28.45 -5.96
C ARG A 90 -36.78 -27.59 -5.03
N VAL A 91 -37.21 -26.35 -4.78
CA VAL A 91 -36.51 -25.38 -3.94
C VAL A 91 -37.46 -24.87 -2.86
N ARG A 92 -36.99 -24.81 -1.62
CA ARG A 92 -37.71 -24.15 -0.52
C ARG A 92 -36.78 -23.18 0.21
N ALA A 93 -37.33 -22.06 0.69
CA ALA A 93 -36.64 -21.19 1.63
C ALA A 93 -36.96 -21.63 3.08
N ILE A 94 -36.05 -21.38 4.01
CA ILE A 94 -36.34 -21.34 5.45
C ILE A 94 -35.60 -20.15 6.08
N CYS A 95 -36.10 -19.61 7.19
CA CYS A 95 -35.44 -18.48 7.85
C CYS A 95 -34.00 -18.84 8.29
N ALA A 96 -33.03 -17.99 7.92
CA ALA A 96 -31.62 -18.12 8.31
C ALA A 96 -31.31 -17.50 9.69
N ASN A 97 -32.29 -16.81 10.29
CA ASN A 97 -32.21 -16.16 11.61
C ASN A 97 -31.09 -15.09 11.72
N HIS A 98 -30.56 -14.63 10.58
CA HIS A 98 -29.50 -13.62 10.46
C HIS A 98 -30.07 -12.19 10.52
N CYS A 99 -30.77 -11.76 9.47
CA CYS A 99 -31.46 -10.48 9.38
C CYS A 99 -32.88 -10.67 8.79
N PRO A 100 -33.74 -9.62 8.76
CA PRO A 100 -35.01 -9.67 8.04
C PRO A 100 -34.82 -10.09 6.57
N GLY A 101 -35.67 -10.98 6.08
CA GLY A 101 -35.58 -11.55 4.73
C GLY A 101 -34.42 -12.54 4.50
N ALA A 102 -33.60 -12.86 5.49
CA ALA A 102 -32.50 -13.81 5.29
C ALA A 102 -33.00 -15.26 5.25
N VAL A 103 -32.73 -15.95 4.14
CA VAL A 103 -33.18 -17.33 3.90
C VAL A 103 -32.04 -18.29 3.59
N GLN A 104 -32.17 -19.52 4.08
CA GLN A 104 -31.42 -20.68 3.61
C GLN A 104 -32.21 -21.36 2.50
N PHE A 105 -31.56 -21.71 1.39
CA PHE A 105 -32.20 -22.44 0.30
C PHE A 105 -31.96 -23.95 0.44
N LEU A 106 -33.07 -24.69 0.42
CA LEU A 106 -33.14 -26.15 0.49
C LEU A 106 -33.48 -26.67 -0.91
N PHE A 107 -32.50 -27.29 -1.58
CA PHE A 107 -32.63 -27.81 -2.94
C PHE A 107 -32.77 -29.34 -2.95
N GLU A 108 -33.73 -29.86 -3.70
CA GLU A 108 -33.89 -31.28 -4.01
C GLU A 108 -33.71 -31.50 -5.52
N VAL A 109 -32.52 -32.00 -5.90
CA VAL A 109 -32.15 -32.28 -7.29
C VAL A 109 -32.32 -33.78 -7.55
N VAL A 110 -33.17 -34.16 -8.50
CA VAL A 110 -33.34 -35.57 -8.90
C VAL A 110 -32.31 -35.92 -9.96
N GLU A 111 -31.37 -36.80 -9.64
CA GLU A 111 -30.28 -37.19 -10.54
C GLU A 111 -30.20 -38.72 -10.64
N SER A 112 -30.38 -39.26 -11.84
CA SER A 112 -30.42 -40.72 -12.11
C SER A 112 -31.43 -41.50 -11.24
N GLY A 113 -32.52 -40.86 -10.83
CA GLY A 113 -33.55 -41.44 -9.95
C GLY A 113 -33.27 -41.33 -8.45
N GLU A 114 -32.13 -40.75 -8.03
CA GLU A 114 -31.87 -40.42 -6.62
C GLU A 114 -32.14 -38.94 -6.35
N THR A 115 -32.98 -38.62 -5.35
CA THR A 115 -33.15 -37.25 -4.87
C THR A 115 -31.97 -36.83 -4.00
N ARG A 116 -31.11 -35.96 -4.52
CA ARG A 116 -29.96 -35.37 -3.83
C ARG A 116 -30.34 -34.05 -3.18
N ARG A 117 -30.00 -33.89 -1.91
CA ARG A 117 -30.41 -32.75 -1.08
C ARG A 117 -29.25 -31.82 -0.76
N TYR A 118 -29.40 -30.54 -1.01
CA TYR A 118 -28.39 -29.52 -0.71
C TYR A 118 -29.02 -28.39 0.11
N ILE A 119 -28.32 -27.94 1.14
CA ILE A 119 -28.68 -26.74 1.90
C ILE A 119 -27.63 -25.68 1.58
N HIS A 120 -28.06 -24.46 1.24
CA HIS A 120 -27.18 -23.29 1.22
C HIS A 120 -27.67 -22.29 2.25
N SER A 121 -26.86 -22.07 3.30
CA SER A 121 -27.30 -21.30 4.47
C SER A 121 -27.38 -19.79 4.26
N GLY A 122 -26.79 -19.25 3.19
CA GLY A 122 -26.37 -17.85 3.18
C GLY A 122 -25.48 -17.56 4.40
N ASP A 123 -25.69 -16.39 5.01
CA ASP A 123 -25.24 -16.10 6.37
C ASP A 123 -26.35 -16.42 7.37
N MET A 124 -25.99 -16.96 8.55
CA MET A 124 -26.98 -17.53 9.47
C MET A 124 -26.59 -17.53 10.95
N ARG A 125 -27.58 -17.35 11.84
CA ARG A 125 -27.45 -17.59 13.29
C ARG A 125 -28.21 -18.86 13.67
N TRP A 126 -27.52 -19.95 13.97
CA TRP A 126 -28.17 -21.14 14.52
C TRP A 126 -28.81 -20.83 15.88
N ASN A 127 -30.00 -21.38 16.10
CA ASN A 127 -30.68 -21.43 17.39
C ASN A 127 -31.40 -22.79 17.53
N LYS A 128 -31.96 -23.08 18.70
CA LYS A 128 -32.60 -24.38 18.96
C LYS A 128 -34.04 -24.48 18.44
N SER A 129 -34.79 -23.38 18.26
CA SER A 129 -36.13 -23.45 17.64
C SER A 129 -36.08 -23.71 16.13
N MET A 130 -34.97 -23.45 15.45
CA MET A 130 -34.75 -23.95 14.08
C MET A 130 -34.80 -25.48 13.98
N MET A 131 -34.64 -26.23 15.08
CA MET A 131 -34.87 -27.68 15.13
C MET A 131 -36.35 -28.07 14.97
N GLU A 132 -37.27 -27.09 14.98
CA GLU A 132 -38.73 -27.31 14.89
C GLU A 132 -39.23 -27.26 13.44
N ASN A 133 -38.58 -26.50 12.57
CA ASN A 133 -38.92 -26.36 11.15
C ASN A 133 -38.93 -27.74 10.44
N GLU A 134 -40.05 -28.06 9.78
CA GLU A 134 -40.25 -29.39 9.19
C GLU A 134 -39.35 -29.66 7.98
N ALA A 135 -39.14 -28.68 7.09
CA ALA A 135 -38.25 -28.85 5.94
C ALA A 135 -36.81 -29.18 6.38
N LEU A 136 -36.32 -28.51 7.43
CA LEU A 136 -35.00 -28.77 8.00
C LEU A 136 -34.93 -30.11 8.75
N ARG A 137 -36.02 -30.52 9.43
CA ARG A 137 -36.18 -31.89 9.97
C ARG A 137 -36.18 -32.94 8.87
N CYS A 138 -36.79 -32.68 7.72
CA CYS A 138 -36.83 -33.55 6.55
C CYS A 138 -35.42 -33.71 5.94
N PHE A 139 -34.75 -32.60 5.61
CA PHE A 139 -33.38 -32.62 5.06
C PHE A 139 -32.35 -33.28 5.99
N ARG A 140 -32.61 -33.30 7.31
CA ARG A 140 -31.87 -34.09 8.31
C ARG A 140 -32.21 -35.58 8.26
N LYS A 141 -33.50 -35.97 8.29
CA LYS A 141 -33.98 -37.36 8.23
C LYS A 141 -33.52 -38.05 6.93
N GLU A 142 -33.71 -37.37 5.81
CA GLU A 142 -33.49 -37.90 4.46
C GLU A 142 -32.06 -37.70 3.93
N LYS A 143 -31.19 -37.14 4.78
CA LYS A 143 -29.73 -36.91 4.61
C LYS A 143 -29.40 -35.84 3.57
N THR A 144 -29.00 -34.68 4.08
CA THR A 144 -28.36 -33.62 3.30
C THR A 144 -27.02 -34.11 2.74
N ARG A 145 -26.80 -33.92 1.43
CA ARG A 145 -25.56 -34.28 0.75
C ARG A 145 -24.49 -33.20 0.93
N ILE A 146 -24.77 -31.95 0.58
CA ILE A 146 -23.87 -30.83 0.86
C ILE A 146 -24.60 -29.77 1.67
N LEU A 147 -23.98 -29.32 2.75
CA LEU A 147 -24.33 -28.08 3.45
C LEU A 147 -23.30 -27.01 3.07
N PHE A 148 -23.70 -26.05 2.24
CA PHE A 148 -22.95 -24.82 2.04
C PHE A 148 -23.19 -23.93 3.25
N LEU A 149 -22.12 -23.62 4.00
CA LEU A 149 -22.20 -23.18 5.39
C LEU A 149 -21.54 -21.81 5.65
N ASP A 150 -22.27 -20.90 6.29
CA ASP A 150 -21.73 -19.69 6.93
C ASP A 150 -20.58 -20.08 7.86
N THR A 151 -19.41 -19.54 7.56
CA THR A 151 -18.17 -19.84 8.26
C THR A 151 -17.44 -18.57 8.68
N THR A 152 -18.18 -17.46 8.77
CA THR A 152 -17.71 -16.13 9.21
C THR A 152 -16.94 -16.21 10.52
N TYR A 153 -17.49 -16.91 11.51
CA TYR A 153 -16.89 -17.11 12.83
C TYR A 153 -16.48 -18.56 13.12
N CYS A 154 -16.12 -19.33 12.07
CA CYS A 154 -15.62 -20.70 12.23
C CYS A 154 -14.16 -20.74 12.73
N ASN A 155 -13.95 -20.24 13.95
CA ASN A 155 -12.70 -20.34 14.71
C ASN A 155 -12.99 -20.40 16.22
N PRO A 156 -12.33 -21.28 17.00
CA PRO A 156 -12.59 -21.48 18.44
C PRO A 156 -12.57 -20.24 19.34
N LYS A 157 -11.98 -19.12 18.91
CA LYS A 157 -11.98 -17.85 19.66
C LYS A 157 -13.32 -17.11 19.64
N HIS A 158 -14.21 -17.41 18.69
CA HIS A 158 -15.51 -16.72 18.54
C HIS A 158 -16.60 -17.47 19.30
N LYS A 159 -16.60 -17.30 20.63
CA LYS A 159 -17.60 -17.82 21.56
C LYS A 159 -18.31 -16.65 22.27
N PHE A 160 -18.76 -15.68 21.48
CA PHE A 160 -19.60 -14.60 21.98
C PHE A 160 -20.93 -15.14 22.52
N PRO A 161 -21.63 -14.38 23.39
CA PRO A 161 -22.92 -14.76 23.94
C PRO A 161 -23.99 -15.08 22.89
N ASP A 162 -25.10 -15.64 23.37
CA ASP A 162 -26.32 -15.65 22.58
C ASP A 162 -26.87 -14.21 22.35
N GLN A 163 -27.81 -14.11 21.41
CA GLN A 163 -28.42 -12.82 21.06
C GLN A 163 -29.26 -12.25 22.21
N THR A 164 -29.86 -13.09 23.06
CA THR A 164 -30.73 -12.69 24.18
C THR A 164 -29.90 -12.04 25.28
N ALA A 165 -28.84 -12.68 25.77
CA ALA A 165 -27.93 -12.10 26.75
C ALA A 165 -27.35 -10.74 26.29
N SER A 166 -27.08 -10.61 24.98
CA SER A 166 -26.62 -9.35 24.38
C SER A 166 -27.70 -8.26 24.29
N ILE A 167 -28.97 -8.65 24.13
CA ILE A 167 -30.14 -7.75 24.17
C ILE A 167 -30.43 -7.32 25.61
N ASP A 168 -30.48 -8.29 26.53
CA ASP A 168 -30.79 -8.08 27.95
C ASP A 168 -29.76 -7.14 28.60
N TYR A 169 -28.47 -7.27 28.25
CA TYR A 169 -27.43 -6.33 28.68
C TYR A 169 -27.71 -4.89 28.22
N VAL A 170 -28.16 -4.69 26.97
CA VAL A 170 -28.49 -3.36 26.43
C VAL A 170 -29.73 -2.80 27.12
N VAL A 171 -30.81 -3.57 27.23
CA VAL A 171 -32.06 -3.18 27.89
C VAL A 171 -31.78 -2.81 29.35
N LYS A 172 -31.13 -3.71 30.10
CA LYS A 172 -30.78 -3.47 31.50
C LYS A 172 -29.87 -2.26 31.69
N THR A 173 -28.89 -2.03 30.82
CA THR A 173 -28.04 -0.82 30.89
C THR A 173 -28.86 0.47 30.80
N ILE A 174 -29.93 0.47 29.98
CA ILE A 174 -30.84 1.61 29.83
C ILE A 174 -31.74 1.71 31.07
N GLU A 175 -32.40 0.63 31.48
CA GLU A 175 -33.26 0.62 32.67
C GLU A 175 -32.52 1.01 33.95
N ASP A 176 -31.32 0.46 34.18
CA ASP A 176 -30.46 0.77 35.33
C ASP A 176 -30.08 2.26 35.35
N ARG A 177 -29.96 2.92 34.18
CA ARG A 177 -29.65 4.35 34.08
C ARG A 177 -30.88 5.26 34.15
N GLU A 178 -32.00 4.87 33.56
CA GLU A 178 -33.25 5.67 33.61
C GLU A 178 -33.83 5.72 35.04
N ARG A 179 -33.53 4.71 35.88
CA ARG A 179 -33.86 4.74 37.32
C ARG A 179 -32.98 5.70 38.14
N ASP A 180 -31.80 6.08 37.66
CA ASP A 180 -30.93 7.08 38.30
C ASP A 180 -31.23 8.48 37.75
N THR A 181 -32.24 9.12 38.35
CA THR A 181 -32.65 10.49 37.99
C THR A 181 -31.65 11.57 38.42
N SER A 182 -30.69 11.26 39.29
CA SER A 182 -29.73 12.24 39.82
C SER A 182 -28.74 12.75 38.77
N ARG A 183 -28.50 11.97 37.71
CA ARG A 183 -27.55 12.24 36.62
C ARG A 183 -28.18 12.97 35.42
N GLY A 184 -29.41 13.44 35.51
CA GLY A 184 -30.10 14.15 34.42
C GLY A 184 -30.32 13.32 33.15
N ARG A 185 -30.57 14.00 32.02
CA ARG A 185 -30.98 13.38 30.73
C ARG A 185 -29.81 12.69 30.04
N ALA A 186 -29.86 11.37 29.92
CA ALA A 186 -28.96 10.60 29.05
C ALA A 186 -29.51 10.51 27.61
N LEU A 187 -28.63 10.49 26.61
CA LEU A 187 -28.92 10.17 25.21
C LEU A 187 -28.38 8.76 24.87
N TYR A 188 -29.25 7.84 24.47
CA TYR A 188 -28.85 6.48 24.08
C TYR A 188 -28.66 6.37 22.56
N VAL A 189 -27.48 5.91 22.12
CA VAL A 189 -27.09 5.93 20.69
C VAL A 189 -26.75 4.53 20.19
N PHE A 190 -27.63 3.94 19.38
CA PHE A 190 -27.43 2.60 18.81
C PHE A 190 -26.78 2.71 17.43
N THR A 191 -25.53 2.29 17.31
CA THR A 191 -24.85 2.28 16.00
C THR A 191 -25.27 1.06 15.19
N SER A 192 -25.67 1.27 13.93
CA SER A 192 -26.06 0.18 13.03
C SER A 192 -25.70 0.46 11.56
N TYR A 193 -25.59 -0.61 10.79
CA TYR A 193 -25.59 -0.56 9.32
C TYR A 193 -27.05 -0.56 8.82
N ASN A 194 -27.37 -1.32 7.77
CA ASN A 194 -28.66 -1.22 7.08
C ASN A 194 -29.78 -1.96 7.82
N ILE A 195 -29.57 -3.25 8.14
CA ILE A 195 -30.48 -4.18 8.81
C ILE A 195 -29.67 -5.10 9.77
N GLY A 196 -30.32 -6.00 10.51
CA GLY A 196 -29.71 -7.03 11.39
C GLY A 196 -29.81 -6.74 12.90
N LYS A 197 -30.14 -5.51 13.30
CA LYS A 197 -30.16 -5.07 14.71
C LYS A 197 -31.57 -4.87 15.28
N GLU A 198 -32.60 -5.24 14.50
CA GLU A 198 -34.00 -4.89 14.75
C GLU A 198 -34.51 -5.47 16.07
N ARG A 199 -34.00 -6.64 16.47
CA ARG A 199 -34.30 -7.27 17.77
C ARG A 199 -33.90 -6.41 18.96
N ILE A 200 -32.78 -5.69 18.87
CA ILE A 200 -32.33 -4.76 19.91
C ILE A 200 -33.27 -3.56 19.96
N PHE A 201 -33.64 -3.00 18.80
CA PHE A 201 -34.55 -1.85 18.72
C PHE A 201 -35.94 -2.19 19.28
N LEU A 202 -36.47 -3.36 18.94
CA LEU A 202 -37.75 -3.86 19.46
C LEU A 202 -37.69 -4.14 20.97
N ALA A 203 -36.64 -4.78 21.46
CA ALA A 203 -36.50 -5.05 22.90
C ALA A 203 -36.40 -3.75 23.73
N VAL A 204 -35.61 -2.78 23.26
CA VAL A 204 -35.52 -1.45 23.89
C VAL A 204 -36.86 -0.70 23.80
N HIS A 205 -37.57 -0.79 22.68
CA HIS A 205 -38.92 -0.20 22.55
C HIS A 205 -39.91 -0.80 23.56
N ARG A 206 -39.99 -2.13 23.63
CA ARG A 206 -40.85 -2.87 24.56
C ARG A 206 -40.56 -2.55 26.03
N ALA A 207 -39.28 -2.49 26.41
CA ALA A 207 -38.88 -2.21 27.79
C ALA A 207 -39.09 -0.76 28.22
N THR A 208 -38.85 0.21 27.33
CA THR A 208 -38.91 1.64 27.67
C THR A 208 -40.24 2.31 27.32
N GLY A 209 -41.06 1.71 26.46
CA GLY A 209 -42.23 2.33 25.83
C GLY A 209 -41.90 3.47 24.85
N LYS A 210 -40.63 3.84 24.69
CA LYS A 210 -40.18 4.98 23.89
C LYS A 210 -39.92 4.57 22.45
N LYS A 211 -40.23 5.45 21.49
CA LYS A 211 -39.83 5.29 20.08
C LYS A 211 -38.36 5.64 19.87
N LEU A 212 -37.71 4.99 18.92
CA LEU A 212 -36.32 5.24 18.52
C LEU A 212 -36.29 6.20 17.32
N TYR A 213 -35.55 7.30 17.46
CA TYR A 213 -35.31 8.24 16.36
C TYR A 213 -34.45 7.59 15.28
N ALA A 214 -34.82 7.76 14.03
CA ALA A 214 -33.98 7.49 12.87
C ALA A 214 -34.24 8.52 11.75
N PRO A 215 -33.24 8.81 10.89
CA PRO A 215 -33.47 9.63 9.69
C PRO A 215 -34.53 9.01 8.75
N PRO A 216 -35.28 9.81 7.97
CA PRO A 216 -36.38 9.31 7.12
C PRO A 216 -35.99 8.15 6.20
N ASP A 217 -34.82 8.23 5.53
CA ASP A 217 -34.30 7.14 4.69
C ASP A 217 -34.09 5.82 5.45
N LYS A 218 -33.71 5.90 6.72
CA LYS A 218 -33.47 4.74 7.58
C LYS A 218 -34.78 4.18 8.14
N VAL A 219 -35.77 5.03 8.43
CA VAL A 219 -37.15 4.59 8.73
C VAL A 219 -37.73 3.86 7.52
N ALA A 220 -37.76 4.50 6.35
CA ALA A 220 -38.29 3.93 5.12
C ALA A 220 -37.52 2.70 4.60
N HIS A 221 -36.26 2.49 5.01
CA HIS A 221 -35.54 1.24 4.75
C HIS A 221 -35.89 0.13 5.77
N LEU A 222 -36.04 0.46 7.06
CA LEU A 222 -36.41 -0.51 8.08
C LEU A 222 -37.88 -0.96 7.96
N SER A 223 -38.80 -0.11 7.49
CA SER A 223 -40.18 -0.52 7.23
C SER A 223 -40.34 -1.60 6.14
N LEU A 224 -39.36 -1.76 5.24
CA LEU A 224 -39.32 -2.87 4.29
C LEU A 224 -38.91 -4.21 4.92
N CYS A 225 -38.61 -4.27 6.22
CA CYS A 225 -38.22 -5.51 6.89
C CYS A 225 -39.39 -6.47 7.15
N GLY A 226 -40.64 -6.08 6.87
CA GLY A 226 -41.83 -6.91 7.11
C GLY A 226 -42.16 -7.12 8.60
N ILE A 227 -41.86 -6.13 9.45
CA ILE A 227 -42.09 -6.19 10.90
C ILE A 227 -42.89 -4.95 11.32
N ASP A 228 -44.21 -5.07 11.45
CA ASP A 228 -45.10 -3.94 11.74
C ASP A 228 -44.76 -3.25 13.07
N GLU A 229 -44.43 -4.05 14.09
CA GLU A 229 -43.99 -3.55 15.40
C GLU A 229 -42.72 -2.68 15.31
N LEU A 230 -41.82 -2.95 14.35
CA LEU A 230 -40.61 -2.15 14.14
C LEU A 230 -40.96 -0.79 13.51
N THR A 231 -41.89 -0.76 12.57
CA THR A 231 -42.44 0.50 12.04
C THR A 231 -43.16 1.28 13.15
N GLY A 232 -43.86 0.58 14.06
CA GLY A 232 -44.41 1.16 15.29
C GLY A 232 -43.34 1.73 16.23
N ALA A 233 -42.21 1.05 16.40
CA ALA A 233 -41.12 1.43 17.30
C ALA A 233 -40.28 2.63 16.83
N LEU A 234 -40.33 3.00 15.55
CA LEU A 234 -39.51 4.06 14.95
C LEU A 234 -40.22 5.42 14.92
N THR A 235 -39.42 6.49 14.86
CA THR A 235 -39.89 7.87 14.62
C THR A 235 -38.84 8.71 13.90
N GLU A 236 -39.29 9.72 13.15
CA GLU A 236 -38.44 10.76 12.57
C GLU A 236 -38.29 11.98 13.51
N ASP A 237 -38.91 11.96 14.69
CA ASP A 237 -38.82 13.00 15.71
C ASP A 237 -37.56 12.84 16.59
N PRO A 238 -36.58 13.76 16.54
CA PRO A 238 -35.33 13.65 17.30
C PRO A 238 -35.48 13.99 18.81
N ARG A 239 -36.68 14.36 19.30
CA ARG A 239 -36.90 14.74 20.71
C ARG A 239 -36.80 13.57 21.69
N THR A 240 -37.07 12.34 21.23
CA THR A 240 -36.80 11.11 22.00
C THR A 240 -35.32 11.02 22.40
N ASN A 241 -35.01 10.29 23.48
CA ASN A 241 -33.62 10.05 23.90
C ASN A 241 -33.06 8.70 23.46
N LEU A 242 -33.76 7.95 22.60
CA LEU A 242 -33.27 6.74 21.94
C LEU A 242 -32.97 7.04 20.46
N HIS A 243 -31.73 6.93 20.00
CA HIS A 243 -31.31 7.39 18.66
C HIS A 243 -30.57 6.28 17.87
N LEU A 244 -31.00 6.03 16.63
CA LEU A 244 -30.29 5.16 15.69
C LEU A 244 -29.26 5.96 14.90
N ALA A 245 -27.98 5.64 15.09
CA ALA A 245 -26.87 6.30 14.41
C ALA A 245 -26.21 5.41 13.35
N LYS A 246 -25.59 6.06 12.35
CA LYS A 246 -24.81 5.40 11.30
C LYS A 246 -23.64 4.60 11.92
N TRP A 247 -23.27 3.50 11.27
CA TRP A 247 -22.12 2.69 11.66
C TRP A 247 -20.84 3.55 11.75
N GLY A 248 -20.14 3.47 12.88
CA GLY A 248 -18.96 4.31 13.17
C GLY A 248 -19.23 5.72 13.72
N ALA A 249 -20.48 6.11 14.00
CA ALA A 249 -20.77 7.44 14.52
C ALA A 249 -20.04 7.77 15.84
N VAL A 250 -19.92 6.80 16.76
CA VAL A 250 -19.30 7.02 18.08
C VAL A 250 -17.83 6.61 18.16
N GLY A 251 -17.21 6.19 17.05
CA GLY A 251 -15.82 5.75 17.03
C GLY A 251 -15.42 4.93 15.80
N GLU A 252 -14.15 4.55 15.76
CA GLU A 252 -13.70 3.46 14.89
C GLU A 252 -14.51 2.18 15.17
N THR A 253 -14.51 1.26 14.21
CA THR A 253 -15.14 -0.06 14.38
C THR A 253 -14.05 -1.14 14.47
N TRP A 254 -14.30 -2.37 14.00
CA TRP A 254 -13.30 -3.44 14.07
C TRP A 254 -12.03 -3.07 13.27
N PRO A 255 -10.80 -3.31 13.78
CA PRO A 255 -10.47 -4.17 14.93
C PRO A 255 -10.30 -3.47 16.29
N TYR A 256 -10.37 -2.14 16.38
CA TYR A 256 -9.91 -1.42 17.57
C TYR A 256 -11.00 -0.74 18.42
N PHE A 257 -12.14 -0.38 17.82
CA PHE A 257 -13.24 0.31 18.51
C PHE A 257 -12.79 1.54 19.31
N GLN A 258 -11.87 2.34 18.75
CA GLN A 258 -11.38 3.58 19.39
C GLN A 258 -12.51 4.63 19.41
N PRO A 259 -12.93 5.15 20.58
CA PRO A 259 -13.98 6.16 20.69
C PRO A 259 -13.67 7.45 19.92
N ASN A 260 -14.65 7.97 19.19
CA ASN A 260 -14.62 9.33 18.66
C ASN A 260 -15.30 10.25 19.69
N TRP A 261 -14.58 10.59 20.75
CA TRP A 261 -15.11 11.41 21.83
C TRP A 261 -15.59 12.79 21.36
N SER A 262 -15.00 13.36 20.30
CA SER A 262 -15.44 14.64 19.73
C SER A 262 -16.85 14.57 19.14
N ASN A 263 -17.18 13.51 18.38
CA ASN A 263 -18.56 13.35 17.86
C ASN A 263 -19.55 12.89 18.95
N VAL A 264 -19.09 12.19 20.00
CA VAL A 264 -19.91 11.92 21.18
C VAL A 264 -20.25 13.23 21.92
N GLU A 265 -19.31 14.18 21.97
CA GLU A 265 -19.49 15.51 22.55
C GLU A 265 -20.40 16.41 21.70
N GLU A 266 -20.28 16.32 20.37
CA GLU A 266 -21.21 16.93 19.40
C GLU A 266 -22.64 16.40 19.56
N LEU A 267 -22.81 15.07 19.71
CA LEU A 267 -24.11 14.43 19.97
C LEU A 267 -24.69 14.82 21.33
N ARG A 268 -23.86 14.89 22.39
CA ARG A 268 -24.28 15.37 23.73
C ARG A 268 -24.87 16.79 23.63
N ALA A 269 -24.11 17.70 23.02
CA ALA A 269 -24.49 19.10 22.90
C ALA A 269 -25.72 19.31 22.00
N ARG A 270 -25.74 18.68 20.80
CA ARG A 270 -26.84 18.81 19.82
C ARG A 270 -28.21 18.41 20.39
N HIS A 271 -28.26 17.44 21.30
CA HIS A 271 -29.50 16.87 21.83
C HIS A 271 -29.80 17.21 23.30
N GLY A 272 -29.05 18.17 23.88
CA GLY A 272 -29.28 18.67 25.24
C GLY A 272 -29.25 17.57 26.31
N ALA A 273 -28.23 16.72 26.27
CA ALA A 273 -28.04 15.63 27.21
C ALA A 273 -26.86 15.91 28.17
N GLU A 274 -26.92 15.37 29.38
CA GLU A 274 -25.79 15.41 30.33
C GLU A 274 -24.72 14.37 29.98
N GLU A 275 -25.14 13.23 29.42
CA GLU A 275 -24.24 12.18 28.97
C GLU A 275 -24.79 11.39 27.77
N VAL A 276 -23.90 10.76 27.02
CA VAL A 276 -24.23 9.85 25.91
C VAL A 276 -23.88 8.41 26.28
N ILE A 277 -24.84 7.49 26.13
CA ILE A 277 -24.65 6.05 26.35
C ILE A 277 -24.83 5.35 25.01
N ALA A 278 -23.71 5.04 24.36
CA ALA A 278 -23.70 4.47 23.03
C ALA A 278 -23.55 2.94 23.05
N PHE A 279 -24.21 2.26 22.13
CA PHE A 279 -24.14 0.81 21.95
C PHE A 279 -23.55 0.48 20.57
N VAL A 280 -22.49 -0.32 20.56
CA VAL A 280 -21.82 -0.83 19.36
C VAL A 280 -22.02 -2.34 19.31
N CYS A 281 -23.13 -2.74 18.72
CA CYS A 281 -23.65 -4.10 18.75
C CYS A 281 -23.10 -4.93 17.58
N THR A 282 -22.04 -5.71 17.80
CA THR A 282 -21.43 -6.58 16.76
C THR A 282 -20.61 -7.71 17.40
N GLY A 283 -20.66 -8.93 16.83
CA GLY A 283 -19.83 -10.07 17.26
C GLY A 283 -18.32 -9.79 17.24
N TRP A 284 -17.90 -8.76 16.50
CA TRP A 284 -16.53 -8.22 16.51
C TRP A 284 -16.12 -7.54 17.82
N ALA A 285 -17.07 -7.14 18.68
CA ALA A 285 -16.80 -6.56 20.00
C ALA A 285 -16.27 -7.59 21.02
N TYR A 286 -16.36 -8.89 20.71
CA TYR A 286 -15.88 -9.97 21.58
C TYR A 286 -14.36 -10.11 21.53
N ASP A 287 -13.69 -9.73 22.63
CA ASP A 287 -12.23 -9.80 22.76
C ASP A 287 -11.71 -11.13 23.32
N GLY A 288 -12.62 -12.01 23.76
CA GLY A 288 -12.30 -13.30 24.37
C GLY A 288 -11.85 -13.23 25.83
N LYS A 289 -12.01 -12.08 26.50
CA LYS A 289 -11.66 -11.86 27.92
C LYS A 289 -12.85 -11.37 28.74
N ALA A 290 -13.65 -10.46 28.20
CA ALA A 290 -14.83 -9.90 28.86
C ALA A 290 -16.10 -10.19 28.03
N GLU A 291 -17.22 -10.41 28.71
CA GLU A 291 -18.50 -10.66 28.07
C GLU A 291 -19.10 -9.38 27.45
N PHE A 292 -18.94 -8.25 28.14
CA PHE A 292 -19.27 -6.92 27.66
C PHE A 292 -18.12 -5.99 28.06
N SER A 293 -17.65 -5.14 27.14
CA SER A 293 -16.57 -4.18 27.46
C SER A 293 -17.00 -2.76 27.17
N THR A 294 -16.61 -1.83 28.04
CA THR A 294 -16.97 -0.41 27.93
C THR A 294 -15.76 0.46 27.64
N ARG A 295 -16.01 1.67 27.14
CA ARG A 295 -15.08 2.79 27.11
C ARG A 295 -15.82 4.00 27.67
N SER A 296 -15.25 4.74 28.61
CA SER A 296 -15.92 5.89 29.26
C SER A 296 -15.03 7.12 29.26
N ARG A 297 -15.63 8.32 29.18
CA ARG A 297 -14.96 9.61 29.42
C ARG A 297 -15.82 10.39 30.42
N ALA A 298 -15.21 10.78 31.53
CA ALA A 298 -15.89 11.51 32.60
C ALA A 298 -16.51 12.82 32.07
N GLY A 299 -17.71 13.16 32.53
CA GLY A 299 -18.46 14.35 32.06
C GLY A 299 -18.96 14.27 30.60
N LEU A 300 -18.85 13.11 29.94
CA LEU A 300 -19.27 12.95 28.54
C LEU A 300 -20.15 11.73 28.29
N GLY A 301 -19.74 10.54 28.78
CA GLY A 301 -20.53 9.33 28.59
C GLY A 301 -19.74 8.04 28.46
N THR A 302 -20.43 6.98 28.02
CA THR A 302 -19.92 5.62 27.91
C THR A 302 -20.33 4.96 26.60
N ILE A 303 -19.40 4.23 25.98
CA ILE A 303 -19.62 3.40 24.80
C ILE A 303 -19.52 1.94 25.25
N HIS A 304 -20.61 1.21 25.07
CA HIS A 304 -20.74 -0.23 25.34
C HIS A 304 -20.45 -1.00 24.05
N LEU A 305 -19.40 -1.82 24.05
CA LEU A 305 -19.06 -2.74 22.97
C LEU A 305 -19.77 -4.07 23.28
N VAL A 306 -20.86 -4.33 22.55
CA VAL A 306 -21.80 -5.42 22.84
C VAL A 306 -21.63 -6.53 21.79
N PRO A 307 -21.22 -7.75 22.16
CA PRO A 307 -20.93 -8.83 21.20
C PRO A 307 -22.15 -9.53 20.58
N TYR A 308 -23.22 -8.77 20.29
CA TYR A 308 -24.39 -9.24 19.53
C TYR A 308 -23.99 -9.59 18.09
N SER A 309 -24.28 -10.81 17.63
CA SER A 309 -23.97 -11.26 16.27
C SER A 309 -25.16 -11.92 15.58
N GLU A 310 -25.40 -11.53 14.33
CA GLU A 310 -26.32 -12.12 13.36
C GLU A 310 -25.75 -13.39 12.70
N HIS A 311 -24.48 -13.71 12.92
CA HIS A 311 -23.88 -14.97 12.51
C HIS A 311 -23.67 -15.89 13.71
N SER A 312 -23.68 -17.19 13.45
CA SER A 312 -23.39 -18.26 14.41
C SER A 312 -21.99 -18.14 15.01
N SER A 313 -21.90 -18.25 16.33
CA SER A 313 -20.63 -18.50 17.04
C SER A 313 -20.02 -19.83 16.61
N PHE A 314 -18.75 -20.05 16.96
CA PHE A 314 -18.08 -21.32 16.68
C PHE A 314 -18.84 -22.52 17.28
N THR A 315 -19.37 -22.39 18.50
CA THR A 315 -20.12 -23.47 19.17
C THR A 315 -21.43 -23.77 18.45
N GLU A 316 -22.16 -22.74 18.02
CA GLU A 316 -23.41 -22.85 17.28
C GLU A 316 -23.22 -23.47 15.89
N LEU A 317 -22.11 -23.19 15.20
CA LEU A 317 -21.76 -23.86 13.94
C LEU A 317 -21.50 -25.36 14.13
N LEU A 318 -20.86 -25.76 15.24
CA LEU A 318 -20.71 -27.18 15.58
C LEU A 318 -22.06 -27.83 15.91
N GLU A 319 -22.92 -27.17 16.69
CA GLU A 319 -24.28 -27.66 16.98
C GLU A 319 -25.09 -27.83 15.69
N TYR A 320 -25.05 -26.87 14.76
CA TYR A 320 -25.83 -26.94 13.52
C TYR A 320 -25.38 -28.09 12.61
N VAL A 321 -24.07 -28.23 12.38
CA VAL A 321 -23.53 -29.36 11.59
C VAL A 321 -23.80 -30.70 12.28
N ALA A 322 -23.70 -30.76 13.61
CA ALA A 322 -24.05 -31.95 14.39
C ALA A 322 -25.57 -32.23 14.44
N TYR A 323 -26.42 -31.23 14.21
CA TYR A 323 -27.86 -31.43 14.05
C TYR A 323 -28.16 -32.02 12.68
N ILE A 324 -27.79 -31.32 11.60
CA ILE A 324 -28.09 -31.69 10.20
C ILE A 324 -27.41 -32.99 9.79
N LYS A 325 -26.14 -33.17 10.17
CA LYS A 325 -25.25 -34.24 9.71
C LYS A 325 -25.25 -34.33 8.18
N PRO A 326 -24.70 -33.33 7.47
CA PRO A 326 -24.56 -33.35 6.02
C PRO A 326 -23.43 -34.30 5.60
N GLU A 327 -23.48 -34.91 4.41
CA GLU A 327 -22.36 -35.76 3.94
C GLU A 327 -21.06 -34.98 3.80
N GLU A 328 -21.14 -33.75 3.31
CA GLU A 328 -20.04 -32.81 3.11
C GLU A 328 -20.46 -31.41 3.59
N VAL A 329 -19.50 -30.65 4.14
CA VAL A 329 -19.65 -29.22 4.42
C VAL A 329 -18.80 -28.45 3.42
N VAL A 330 -19.36 -27.41 2.80
CA VAL A 330 -18.63 -26.51 1.90
C VAL A 330 -18.73 -25.07 2.45
N PRO A 331 -17.65 -24.54 3.05
CA PRO A 331 -17.61 -23.17 3.55
C PRO A 331 -17.94 -22.11 2.46
N THR A 332 -18.93 -21.25 2.72
CA THR A 332 -19.32 -20.14 1.84
C THR A 332 -18.43 -18.92 2.05
N VAL A 333 -18.18 -18.59 3.31
CA VAL A 333 -17.33 -17.48 3.75
C VAL A 333 -15.91 -18.00 3.94
N ASN A 334 -14.92 -17.13 3.68
CA ASN A 334 -13.49 -17.46 3.75
C ASN A 334 -13.11 -18.63 2.77
N VAL A 335 -12.65 -18.34 1.52
CA VAL A 335 -12.37 -19.36 0.44
C VAL A 335 -10.89 -19.66 -0.12
N LYS A 336 -9.77 -18.95 0.21
CA LYS A 336 -8.38 -19.49 0.53
C LYS A 336 -7.67 -19.23 1.94
N ASP A 337 -7.52 -20.26 2.81
CA ASP A 337 -7.69 -20.41 4.32
C ASP A 337 -8.01 -21.84 4.84
N THR A 338 -9.27 -22.10 5.26
CA THR A 338 -10.16 -23.31 5.46
C THR A 338 -9.65 -24.73 5.46
N GLN A 339 -8.42 -25.00 5.03
CA GLN A 339 -7.71 -26.21 5.38
C GLN A 339 -7.85 -26.52 6.89
N LYS A 340 -7.89 -25.48 7.72
CA LYS A 340 -8.21 -25.59 9.15
C LYS A 340 -9.70 -25.80 9.48
N MET A 341 -10.64 -25.18 8.77
CA MET A 341 -12.06 -25.14 9.19
C MET A 341 -12.79 -26.48 9.05
N LEU A 342 -12.55 -27.27 8.00
CA LEU A 342 -13.19 -28.59 7.87
C LEU A 342 -12.78 -29.59 8.98
N LYS A 343 -11.59 -29.41 9.58
CA LYS A 343 -11.14 -30.21 10.73
C LYS A 343 -11.95 -29.96 12.01
N HIS A 344 -12.72 -28.86 12.07
CA HIS A 344 -13.65 -28.61 13.18
C HIS A 344 -14.95 -29.41 13.05
N PHE A 345 -15.32 -29.86 11.84
CA PHE A 345 -16.55 -30.60 11.57
C PHE A 345 -16.36 -32.12 11.46
N THR A 346 -15.11 -32.60 11.48
CA THR A 346 -14.78 -34.03 11.44
C THR A 346 -15.53 -34.82 12.53
N GLY A 347 -16.29 -35.83 12.12
CA GLY A 347 -17.11 -36.66 13.01
C GLY A 347 -18.52 -36.12 13.33
N LEU A 348 -18.83 -34.87 12.99
CA LEU A 348 -20.18 -34.29 13.11
C LEU A 348 -21.06 -34.58 11.89
N THR A 349 -20.42 -34.80 10.75
CA THR A 349 -20.97 -35.03 9.39
C THR A 349 -21.50 -36.45 9.15
N ASP A 350 -22.20 -36.64 8.02
CA ASP A 350 -22.70 -37.92 7.52
C ASP A 350 -21.88 -38.52 6.34
N GLU A 351 -20.66 -38.01 6.14
CA GLU A 351 -19.41 -38.49 5.49
C GLU A 351 -19.14 -40.02 5.17
N SER A 352 -20.01 -40.99 5.50
CA SER A 352 -19.96 -42.42 5.04
C SER A 352 -21.28 -42.94 4.56
N SER A 353 -22.27 -42.08 4.49
CA SER A 353 -23.06 -42.04 3.28
C SER A 353 -22.09 -41.53 2.16
N ALA A 354 -21.21 -40.54 2.44
CA ALA A 354 -20.07 -40.17 1.56
C ALA A 354 -19.02 -41.30 1.29
N LYS A 355 -18.22 -41.80 2.24
CA LYS A 355 -17.35 -43.00 2.08
C LYS A 355 -18.04 -44.19 1.37
N ARG A 356 -19.34 -44.45 1.59
CA ARG A 356 -20.06 -45.49 0.82
C ARG A 356 -20.29 -45.07 -0.63
N ARG A 357 -20.65 -43.81 -0.93
CA ARG A 357 -20.72 -43.29 -2.31
C ARG A 357 -19.36 -43.27 -2.99
N PHE A 358 -18.30 -42.84 -2.30
CA PHE A 358 -16.93 -42.84 -2.78
C PHE A 358 -16.51 -44.26 -3.19
N LEU A 359 -16.73 -45.26 -2.32
CA LEU A 359 -16.50 -46.66 -2.64
C LEU A 359 -17.42 -47.16 -3.78
N ALA A 360 -18.69 -46.73 -3.82
CA ALA A 360 -19.63 -47.08 -4.89
C ALA A 360 -19.22 -46.52 -6.26
N GLN A 361 -18.51 -45.38 -6.32
CA GLN A 361 -17.93 -44.85 -7.56
C GLN A 361 -16.78 -45.73 -8.08
N PHE A 362 -16.13 -46.53 -7.22
CA PHE A 362 -15.12 -47.51 -7.64
C PHE A 362 -15.71 -48.93 -7.84
N SER A 363 -16.85 -49.27 -7.21
CA SER A 363 -17.47 -50.60 -7.30
C SER A 363 -18.52 -50.72 -8.44
N GLY A 364 -18.34 -49.98 -9.54
CA GLY A 364 -19.21 -50.05 -10.72
C GLY A 364 -19.10 -51.35 -11.55
N GLY A 365 -18.25 -52.30 -11.14
CA GLY A 365 -18.04 -53.59 -11.79
C GLY A 365 -18.65 -54.75 -10.99
N LYS A 366 -19.83 -55.21 -11.42
CA LYS A 366 -20.65 -56.32 -10.87
C LYS A 366 -21.29 -56.10 -9.49
N LEU A 367 -22.53 -56.57 -9.38
CA LEU A 367 -23.33 -56.64 -8.15
C LEU A 367 -22.90 -57.84 -7.29
N ALA A 368 -22.96 -57.71 -5.96
CA ALA A 368 -23.87 -58.50 -5.11
C ALA A 368 -23.68 -58.19 -3.60
N SER A 369 -24.65 -58.64 -2.79
CA SER A 369 -24.59 -58.83 -1.33
C SER A 369 -24.09 -57.67 -0.45
N GLU A 370 -25.05 -56.83 -0.08
CA GLU A 370 -25.49 -56.66 1.32
C GLU A 370 -24.50 -56.21 2.43
N ARG A 371 -24.75 -54.98 2.86
CA ARG A 371 -25.06 -54.57 4.27
C ARG A 371 -23.94 -54.11 5.21
N LYS A 372 -24.39 -53.12 6.01
CA LYS A 372 -23.90 -52.65 7.32
C LYS A 372 -22.45 -52.14 7.31
N LYS A 373 -22.28 -50.81 7.39
CA LYS A 373 -21.99 -50.06 8.65
C LYS A 373 -20.47 -50.01 8.92
N GLN A 374 -19.87 -48.91 9.35
CA GLN A 374 -20.35 -47.55 9.58
C GLN A 374 -19.16 -46.56 9.59
N LYS A 375 -19.45 -45.27 9.38
CA LYS A 375 -18.81 -44.03 9.89
C LYS A 375 -17.26 -43.94 10.00
N LYS A 376 -16.58 -42.85 9.60
CA LYS A 376 -16.91 -41.75 8.66
C LYS A 376 -15.63 -41.18 7.99
N GLY A 377 -15.73 -40.10 7.20
CA GLY A 377 -14.86 -39.66 6.10
C GLY A 377 -13.46 -39.15 6.52
N VAL A 378 -12.63 -38.55 5.67
CA VAL A 378 -12.77 -37.99 4.30
C VAL A 378 -13.67 -36.74 4.21
N GLU A 379 -13.14 -35.52 4.04
CA GLU A 379 -11.72 -35.18 3.85
C GLU A 379 -11.32 -33.74 4.21
N VAL A 380 -10.01 -33.58 4.34
CA VAL A 380 -9.18 -32.53 3.75
C VAL A 380 -9.90 -31.30 3.17
N GLU A 381 -9.96 -30.29 4.03
CA GLU A 381 -9.17 -29.07 3.86
C GLU A 381 -9.15 -28.29 2.50
N ALA A 382 -9.83 -27.12 2.35
CA ALA A 382 -9.36 -25.92 1.59
C ALA A 382 -10.43 -24.83 1.36
N LYS A 383 -10.15 -23.53 1.26
CA LYS A 383 -9.20 -22.55 1.92
C LYS A 383 -10.25 -21.27 2.25
N GLY A 384 -10.41 -19.96 2.77
CA GLY A 384 -10.00 -18.57 3.40
C GLY A 384 -10.15 -17.10 2.77
N GLY A 385 -10.49 -16.07 3.56
CA GLY A 385 -10.13 -14.61 3.48
C GLY A 385 -10.20 -13.69 2.22
N GLY A 386 -10.83 -12.50 2.39
CA GLY A 386 -10.42 -11.14 1.90
C GLY A 386 -10.80 -10.69 0.47
N GLY A 387 -11.11 -9.41 0.19
CA GLY A 387 -11.15 -8.18 1.03
C GLY A 387 -11.13 -6.88 0.19
N LEU A 388 -10.72 -5.73 0.78
CA LEU A 388 -10.59 -4.36 0.20
C LEU A 388 -11.94 -3.58 0.13
N GLU A 389 -12.03 -2.25 0.29
CA GLU A 389 -11.00 -1.21 0.06
C GLU A 389 -10.68 -0.25 1.22
N GLY A 390 -11.61 0.08 2.13
CA GLY A 390 -11.26 0.81 3.39
C GLY A 390 -10.26 0.02 4.25
N ALA A 391 -10.27 -1.30 4.09
CA ALA A 391 -9.24 -2.19 4.60
C ALA A 391 -7.82 -1.88 4.08
N LYS A 392 -7.59 -1.13 2.99
CA LYS A 392 -6.22 -0.91 2.44
C LYS A 392 -5.28 -0.13 3.35
N VAL A 393 -5.77 0.54 4.40
CA VAL A 393 -4.93 1.19 5.43
C VAL A 393 -4.90 0.35 6.71
N ALA A 394 -6.07 -0.09 7.20
CA ALA A 394 -6.16 -0.92 8.40
C ALA A 394 -5.52 -2.31 8.22
N SER A 395 -5.66 -2.96 7.04
CA SER A 395 -4.96 -4.20 6.70
C SER A 395 -3.47 -3.94 6.49
N LYS A 396 -3.03 -2.83 5.86
CA LYS A 396 -1.59 -2.52 5.83
C LYS A 396 -0.98 -2.42 7.23
N LEU A 397 -1.70 -1.86 8.19
CA LEU A 397 -1.29 -1.83 9.60
C LEU A 397 -1.45 -3.18 10.32
N PHE A 398 -2.43 -4.03 9.97
CA PHE A 398 -2.73 -5.29 10.68
C PHE A 398 -2.09 -6.55 10.07
N GLU A 399 -2.07 -6.66 8.73
CA GLU A 399 -1.12 -7.51 7.99
C GLU A 399 0.28 -7.10 8.41
N GLY A 400 0.57 -5.79 8.45
CA GLY A 400 1.81 -5.27 9.00
C GLY A 400 2.05 -5.67 10.45
N GLN A 401 1.03 -5.70 11.31
CA GLN A 401 1.18 -6.14 12.69
C GLN A 401 1.51 -7.63 12.78
N GLN A 402 0.84 -8.50 12.03
CA GLN A 402 1.19 -9.93 12.00
C GLN A 402 2.56 -10.17 11.34
N GLU A 403 2.85 -9.43 10.26
CA GLU A 403 4.16 -9.42 9.63
C GLU A 403 5.24 -8.90 10.59
N LEU A 404 4.96 -7.97 11.51
CA LEU A 404 5.91 -7.49 12.51
C LEU A 404 5.90 -8.29 13.83
N MET A 405 4.89 -9.10 14.11
CA MET A 405 4.98 -10.14 15.14
C MET A 405 5.92 -11.25 14.64
N ALA A 406 5.75 -11.70 13.39
CA ALA A 406 6.74 -12.57 12.73
C ALA A 406 8.11 -11.86 12.61
N LEU A 407 8.11 -10.59 12.19
CA LEU A 407 9.08 -9.50 12.42
C LEU A 407 10.12 -9.67 13.53
N THR A 408 9.63 -10.14 14.70
CA THR A 408 10.22 -9.79 16.00
C THR A 408 10.07 -10.87 17.08
N GLY A 409 9.20 -11.87 16.87
CA GLY A 409 8.80 -12.81 17.92
C GLY A 409 8.03 -12.17 19.09
N GLN A 410 7.64 -10.89 19.00
CA GLN A 410 7.04 -10.14 20.10
C GLN A 410 5.52 -10.29 20.20
N SER A 411 5.00 -9.84 21.34
CA SER A 411 3.57 -9.63 21.54
C SER A 411 2.98 -8.68 20.50
N ALA A 412 1.67 -8.81 20.31
CA ALA A 412 0.91 -7.98 19.38
C ALA A 412 1.09 -6.48 19.68
N ASP A 413 1.17 -6.10 20.95
CA ASP A 413 1.12 -4.70 21.37
C ASP A 413 2.45 -3.97 21.14
N ILE A 414 3.58 -4.65 21.37
CA ILE A 414 4.91 -4.17 20.93
C ILE A 414 4.92 -4.03 19.41
N ALA A 415 4.49 -5.06 18.66
CA ALA A 415 4.43 -5.00 17.20
C ALA A 415 3.55 -3.83 16.67
N ARG A 416 2.48 -3.47 17.37
CA ARG A 416 1.57 -2.37 17.00
C ARG A 416 2.15 -1.00 17.33
N ASP A 417 2.80 -0.86 18.49
CA ASP A 417 3.54 0.34 18.88
C ASP A 417 4.56 0.70 17.79
N LEU A 418 5.42 -0.25 17.46
CA LEU A 418 6.47 -0.13 16.43
C LEU A 418 5.96 0.32 15.06
N LEU A 419 4.74 -0.07 14.69
CA LEU A 419 4.10 0.34 13.43
C LEU A 419 3.43 1.71 13.52
N LYS A 420 2.91 2.14 14.68
CA LYS A 420 2.54 3.55 14.89
C LYS A 420 3.80 4.42 14.78
N ARG A 421 4.83 4.03 15.54
CA ARG A 421 6.17 4.63 15.62
C ARG A 421 6.88 4.76 14.27
N SER A 422 6.60 3.87 13.32
CA SER A 422 7.14 3.93 11.95
C SER A 422 6.23 4.60 10.90
N ARG A 423 5.04 5.09 11.30
CA ARG A 423 3.95 5.52 10.39
C ARG A 423 3.43 4.42 9.44
N GLY A 424 3.45 3.16 9.88
CA GLY A 424 2.98 2.00 9.11
C GLY A 424 4.00 1.46 8.09
N ASP A 425 5.19 2.06 7.98
CA ASP A 425 6.28 1.47 7.24
C ASP A 425 6.81 0.25 8.02
N LEU A 426 6.53 -0.92 7.46
CA LEU A 426 6.95 -2.20 8.00
C LEU A 426 8.47 -2.40 8.03
N SER A 427 9.22 -1.83 7.08
CA SER A 427 10.68 -1.89 7.02
C SER A 427 11.32 -0.97 8.07
N LEU A 428 10.66 0.15 8.39
CA LEU A 428 11.12 1.10 9.41
C LEU A 428 10.69 0.69 10.83
N ALA A 429 9.50 0.11 11.01
CA ALA A 429 9.14 -0.66 12.21
C ALA A 429 10.07 -1.87 12.38
N ALA A 430 10.53 -2.39 11.23
CA ALA A 430 11.62 -3.34 11.10
C ALA A 430 13.05 -2.72 11.13
N ASN A 431 13.22 -1.49 11.63
CA ASN A 431 14.50 -0.98 12.15
C ASN A 431 14.40 -0.71 13.66
N ILE A 432 13.40 0.06 14.12
CA ILE A 432 13.17 0.51 15.52
C ILE A 432 13.35 -0.59 16.61
N PHE A 433 12.40 -1.52 16.80
CA PHE A 433 12.40 -2.54 17.88
C PHE A 433 13.72 -3.21 18.22
N PHE A 434 14.51 -3.54 17.21
CA PHE A 434 15.75 -4.31 17.40
C PHE A 434 16.96 -3.44 17.71
N ASP A 435 16.84 -2.14 17.48
CA ASP A 435 17.72 -1.18 18.11
C ASP A 435 17.51 -1.26 19.63
N GLU A 436 16.24 -1.21 20.03
CA GLU A 436 15.79 -1.26 21.42
C GLU A 436 16.06 -2.63 22.09
N SER A 437 15.90 -3.74 21.36
CA SER A 437 16.14 -5.10 21.87
C SER A 437 17.62 -5.42 22.16
N SER A 438 18.53 -4.46 21.94
CA SER A 438 19.92 -4.56 22.39
C SER A 438 20.10 -4.23 23.87
N ARG A 439 19.09 -3.64 24.54
CA ARG A 439 19.23 -2.94 25.83
C ARG A 439 18.72 -3.68 27.07
N THR A 440 18.08 -4.85 26.94
CA THR A 440 17.41 -5.52 28.07
C THR A 440 17.79 -6.99 28.23
N THR A 441 18.70 -7.27 29.18
CA THR A 441 18.81 -8.60 29.81
C THR A 441 18.74 -8.47 31.33
N LYS A 442 18.08 -9.45 31.98
CA LYS A 442 17.92 -9.64 33.43
C LYS A 442 17.08 -8.61 34.20
N ILE A 443 15.86 -9.03 34.54
CA ILE A 443 15.36 -8.92 35.92
C ILE A 443 14.96 -10.36 36.35
N GLY A 444 15.28 -10.75 37.58
CA GLY A 444 14.97 -12.09 38.13
C GLY A 444 13.64 -12.13 38.91
N PRO A 445 13.12 -13.33 39.23
CA PRO A 445 11.90 -13.48 40.02
C PRO A 445 12.13 -13.14 41.49
N SER A 446 11.07 -12.70 42.17
CA SER A 446 11.05 -12.40 43.60
C SER A 446 10.81 -13.65 44.45
N SER A 447 11.46 -13.70 45.62
CA SER A 447 11.03 -14.51 46.77
C SER A 447 11.47 -13.81 48.06
N SER A 448 10.71 -13.98 49.14
CA SER A 448 10.90 -13.25 50.40
C SER A 448 11.19 -14.18 51.57
N SER A 449 12.37 -14.06 52.19
CA SER A 449 12.59 -14.46 53.60
C SER A 449 13.85 -13.84 54.23
N THR A 450 13.64 -13.06 55.30
CA THR A 450 14.36 -13.15 56.60
C THR A 450 15.90 -13.02 56.67
N LYS A 451 16.35 -11.76 56.85
CA LYS A 451 17.37 -11.25 57.83
C LYS A 451 18.86 -11.72 57.78
N ILE A 452 19.71 -10.81 58.31
CA ILE A 452 21.13 -10.95 58.74
C ILE A 452 22.16 -11.10 57.59
N GLY A 453 23.28 -10.35 57.51
CA GLY A 453 23.70 -9.13 58.24
C GLY A 453 25.23 -8.94 58.30
N LYS A 454 25.72 -7.69 58.17
CA LYS A 454 27.13 -7.21 58.30
C LYS A 454 28.13 -7.68 57.20
N SER A 455 29.30 -7.05 56.98
CA SER A 455 29.73 -5.62 57.05
C SER A 455 31.20 -5.43 56.58
N VAL A 456 31.55 -4.22 56.11
CA VAL A 456 32.94 -3.68 56.00
C VAL A 456 33.83 -4.28 54.89
N SER A 457 34.97 -3.63 54.60
CA SER A 457 35.65 -3.55 53.30
C SER A 457 37.18 -3.88 53.35
N PRO A 458 38.16 -3.18 52.71
CA PRO A 458 39.11 -3.86 51.82
C PRO A 458 40.61 -3.74 52.24
N PHE A 459 41.54 -4.46 51.56
CA PHE A 459 42.79 -3.87 51.02
C PHE A 459 43.68 -4.79 50.13
N LEU A 460 44.78 -4.19 49.65
CA LEU A 460 45.77 -4.57 48.64
C LEU A 460 46.59 -5.87 48.81
N GLY A 461 46.88 -6.52 47.67
CA GLY A 461 48.26 -6.65 47.14
C GLY A 461 49.19 -7.79 47.62
N GLY A 462 50.07 -8.29 46.73
CA GLY A 462 51.15 -9.22 47.10
C GLY A 462 51.80 -9.99 45.93
N LYS A 463 53.12 -9.94 45.81
CA LYS A 463 53.97 -10.37 44.67
C LYS A 463 54.16 -11.89 44.47
N ARG A 464 54.65 -12.25 43.26
CA ARG A 464 55.37 -13.49 42.84
C ARG A 464 56.76 -13.62 43.55
N PRO A 465 57.49 -14.78 43.55
CA PRO A 465 57.83 -15.59 42.36
C PRO A 465 57.99 -17.13 42.51
N GLU A 466 58.44 -17.76 41.40
CA GLU A 466 59.28 -18.98 41.19
C GLU A 466 59.61 -19.93 42.39
N ALA A 467 59.72 -21.26 42.26
CA ALA A 467 59.45 -22.26 41.19
C ALA A 467 59.46 -23.69 41.88
N ALA A 468 59.57 -24.90 41.29
CA ALA A 468 59.79 -25.42 39.92
C ALA A 468 59.29 -26.91 39.83
N THR A 469 59.41 -27.54 38.63
CA THR A 469 59.10 -28.97 38.30
C THR A 469 57.62 -29.41 38.39
N GLY A 470 57.08 -30.29 37.53
CA GLY A 470 57.64 -30.78 36.26
C GLY A 470 56.95 -32.00 35.62
N SER A 471 55.75 -31.87 35.01
CA SER A 471 55.22 -32.88 34.06
C SER A 471 54.03 -32.39 33.21
N ILE A 472 54.09 -32.61 31.88
CA ILE A 472 52.95 -32.81 30.94
C ILE A 472 51.83 -31.73 30.99
N SER A 473 51.93 -30.58 30.30
CA SER A 473 51.66 -30.35 28.84
C SER A 473 50.31 -30.90 28.34
N LEU A 474 49.42 -30.17 27.68
CA LEU A 474 49.56 -28.92 26.90
C LEU A 474 48.50 -27.86 27.31
N GLY A 475 48.87 -26.58 27.29
CA GLY A 475 48.02 -25.47 27.76
C GLY A 475 47.12 -24.83 26.69
N LYS A 476 46.04 -24.19 27.15
CA LYS A 476 45.27 -23.20 26.35
C LYS A 476 45.88 -21.81 26.57
N GLY A 477 46.28 -21.11 25.51
CA GLY A 477 46.83 -19.75 25.57
C GLY A 477 46.61 -18.99 24.27
N GLY A 478 45.95 -17.84 24.33
CA GLY A 478 45.32 -17.17 23.20
C GLY A 478 46.23 -16.63 22.08
N VAL A 479 45.63 -16.48 20.90
CA VAL A 479 46.12 -15.69 19.76
C VAL A 479 45.06 -14.61 19.43
N LYS A 480 45.49 -13.48 18.88
CA LYS A 480 44.66 -12.31 18.55
C LYS A 480 43.62 -12.62 17.46
N PRO A 481 42.46 -11.92 17.42
CA PRO A 481 41.42 -12.14 16.40
C PRO A 481 41.79 -11.51 15.04
N SER A 482 42.82 -12.07 14.40
CA SER A 482 43.22 -11.75 13.03
C SER A 482 43.86 -13.01 12.42
N GLN A 483 43.29 -13.50 11.30
CA GLN A 483 43.56 -14.81 10.69
C GLN A 483 43.04 -16.01 11.50
N ILE A 484 41.93 -16.60 11.03
CA ILE A 484 41.71 -18.04 10.77
C ILE A 484 40.43 -18.14 9.94
N THR A 485 40.59 -18.06 8.62
CA THR A 485 39.55 -18.33 7.63
C THR A 485 39.91 -19.60 6.87
N SER A 486 39.87 -20.73 7.57
CA SER A 486 40.23 -22.04 7.00
C SER A 486 39.61 -23.22 7.75
N ARG A 487 38.34 -23.51 7.45
CA ARG A 487 37.89 -24.91 7.40
C ARG A 487 37.68 -25.28 5.94
N LEU A 488 38.51 -26.21 5.47
CA LEU A 488 38.53 -26.67 4.08
C LEU A 488 37.26 -27.47 3.75
N THR A 489 36.27 -26.81 3.17
CA THR A 489 35.42 -27.45 2.17
C THR A 489 36.12 -27.32 0.82
N THR A 490 36.48 -28.44 0.19
CA THR A 490 37.02 -28.46 -1.18
C THR A 490 36.05 -27.77 -2.14
N PRO A 491 36.49 -26.81 -2.98
CA PRO A 491 35.63 -26.15 -3.95
C PRO A 491 34.98 -27.18 -4.89
N THR A 492 33.66 -27.11 -5.08
CA THR A 492 33.01 -27.88 -6.16
C THR A 492 33.20 -27.14 -7.48
N ALA A 493 33.39 -27.84 -8.59
CA ALA A 493 33.73 -27.22 -9.90
C ALA A 493 32.83 -26.03 -10.33
N ALA A 494 31.56 -26.04 -9.94
CA ALA A 494 30.60 -24.96 -10.19
C ALA A 494 30.84 -23.66 -9.39
N SER A 495 31.86 -23.60 -8.51
CA SER A 495 32.32 -22.36 -7.88
C SER A 495 33.43 -21.71 -8.71
N SER A 496 34.43 -22.49 -9.14
CA SER A 496 35.49 -22.04 -10.05
C SER A 496 34.95 -21.49 -11.39
N GLU A 497 33.88 -22.07 -11.95
CA GLU A 497 33.24 -21.55 -13.17
C GLU A 497 32.63 -20.14 -12.97
N LEU A 498 31.98 -19.91 -11.82
CA LEU A 498 31.38 -18.61 -11.50
C LEU A 498 32.44 -17.55 -11.24
N ASP A 499 33.53 -17.91 -10.56
CA ASP A 499 34.61 -16.97 -10.24
C ASP A 499 35.46 -16.65 -11.46
N ALA A 500 35.76 -17.63 -12.34
CA ALA A 500 36.38 -17.37 -13.64
C ALA A 500 35.52 -16.45 -14.53
N PHE A 501 34.19 -16.61 -14.54
CA PHE A 501 33.30 -15.72 -15.28
C PHE A 501 33.27 -14.29 -14.69
N ARG A 502 33.34 -14.15 -13.36
CA ARG A 502 33.46 -12.84 -12.68
C ARG A 502 34.79 -12.13 -13.01
N GLU A 503 35.88 -12.89 -13.12
CA GLU A 503 37.19 -12.37 -13.54
C GLU A 503 37.17 -11.96 -15.02
N ALA A 504 36.66 -12.83 -15.90
CA ALA A 504 36.55 -12.56 -17.33
C ALA A 504 35.74 -11.27 -17.62
N LEU A 505 34.59 -11.08 -16.97
CA LEU A 505 33.77 -9.87 -17.10
C LEU A 505 34.51 -8.57 -16.77
N GLN A 506 35.59 -8.61 -15.97
CA GLN A 506 36.39 -7.44 -15.58
C GLN A 506 37.58 -7.17 -16.51
N SER A 507 37.84 -8.05 -17.48
CA SER A 507 38.95 -7.91 -18.43
C SER A 507 38.62 -6.95 -19.57
N ASP A 508 39.57 -6.10 -19.95
CA ASP A 508 39.51 -5.31 -21.19
C ASP A 508 39.60 -6.20 -22.45
N ASP A 509 40.28 -7.36 -22.35
CA ASP A 509 40.45 -8.34 -23.43
C ASP A 509 39.29 -9.36 -23.55
N PHE A 510 38.20 -9.19 -22.77
CA PHE A 510 37.10 -10.15 -22.63
C PHE A 510 36.67 -10.82 -23.95
N ASP A 511 36.72 -12.15 -23.99
CA ASP A 511 36.28 -12.94 -25.14
C ASP A 511 34.83 -13.43 -24.96
N PRO A 512 33.86 -12.93 -25.75
CA PRO A 512 32.47 -13.38 -25.64
C PRO A 512 32.25 -14.83 -26.11
N VAL A 513 33.25 -15.51 -26.69
CA VAL A 513 33.19 -16.94 -27.06
C VAL A 513 33.66 -17.85 -25.92
N GLY A 514 34.46 -17.34 -24.98
CA GLY A 514 35.16 -18.14 -23.98
C GLY A 514 34.40 -18.32 -22.65
N GLY A 515 34.43 -19.53 -22.10
CA GLY A 515 34.28 -19.79 -20.65
C GLY A 515 32.99 -19.29 -19.99
N GLY A 516 31.84 -19.37 -20.67
CA GLY A 516 30.56 -18.88 -20.16
C GLY A 516 29.83 -19.84 -19.22
N LEU A 517 28.98 -19.28 -18.35
CA LEU A 517 28.02 -20.02 -17.51
C LEU A 517 26.84 -20.64 -18.29
N MET A 518 26.94 -20.83 -19.62
CA MET A 518 25.80 -21.21 -20.48
C MET A 518 25.25 -22.61 -20.19
N SER A 519 23.95 -22.79 -20.42
CA SER A 519 23.23 -24.06 -20.21
C SER A 519 22.50 -24.49 -21.48
N GLY A 520 23.26 -24.64 -22.58
CA GLY A 520 22.73 -24.74 -23.93
C GLY A 520 22.62 -23.34 -24.57
N THR A 521 21.58 -23.12 -25.36
CA THR A 521 21.24 -21.81 -25.97
C THR A 521 20.76 -20.77 -24.96
N ASP A 522 20.17 -21.24 -23.86
CA ASP A 522 19.40 -20.41 -22.94
C ASP A 522 20.31 -19.74 -21.90
N LEU A 523 20.17 -18.43 -21.72
CA LEU A 523 20.96 -17.62 -20.78
C LEU A 523 20.57 -17.89 -19.31
N PRO A 524 21.50 -18.34 -18.44
CA PRO A 524 21.19 -18.46 -17.01
C PRO A 524 21.21 -17.10 -16.30
N TYR A 525 20.23 -16.89 -15.41
CA TYR A 525 20.13 -15.68 -14.61
C TYR A 525 21.36 -15.44 -13.71
N LEU A 526 22.08 -16.51 -13.35
CA LEU A 526 23.36 -16.45 -12.65
C LEU A 526 24.40 -15.57 -13.36
N ALA A 527 24.44 -15.50 -14.70
CA ALA A 527 25.37 -14.65 -15.43
C ALA A 527 25.05 -13.15 -15.21
N ILE A 528 23.77 -12.79 -15.24
CA ILE A 528 23.28 -11.44 -14.93
C ILE A 528 23.56 -11.12 -13.45
N ALA A 529 23.28 -12.07 -12.55
CA ALA A 529 23.53 -11.91 -11.12
C ALA A 529 25.04 -11.80 -10.78
N ALA A 530 25.92 -12.46 -11.53
CA ALA A 530 27.37 -12.35 -11.38
C ALA A 530 27.87 -10.94 -11.78
N CYS A 531 27.41 -10.43 -12.92
CA CYS A 531 27.66 -9.04 -13.35
C CYS A 531 27.18 -8.05 -12.28
N MET A 532 25.94 -8.18 -11.79
CA MET A 532 25.37 -7.37 -10.72
C MET A 532 26.20 -7.40 -9.43
N ASP A 533 26.78 -8.56 -9.08
CA ASP A 533 27.61 -8.72 -7.89
C ASP A 533 28.95 -7.98 -8.04
N VAL A 534 29.64 -8.17 -9.17
CA VAL A 534 30.92 -7.50 -9.48
C VAL A 534 30.78 -5.98 -9.47
N ILE A 535 29.78 -5.43 -10.18
CA ILE A 535 29.57 -3.96 -10.20
C ILE A 535 29.16 -3.40 -8.82
N SER A 536 28.54 -4.21 -7.95
CA SER A 536 28.21 -3.79 -6.58
C SER A 536 29.43 -3.66 -5.65
N GLN A 537 30.58 -4.23 -6.04
CA GLN A 537 31.82 -4.21 -5.26
C GLN A 537 32.75 -3.02 -5.61
N THR A 538 32.45 -2.27 -6.68
CA THR A 538 33.29 -1.16 -7.16
C THR A 538 32.55 0.18 -7.20
N LYS A 539 33.29 1.27 -6.97
CA LYS A 539 32.82 2.66 -7.15
C LYS A 539 33.32 3.29 -8.47
N LYS A 540 34.16 2.59 -9.25
CA LYS A 540 34.76 3.11 -10.48
C LYS A 540 33.77 3.02 -11.65
N ARG A 541 33.21 4.15 -12.09
CA ARG A 541 32.24 4.20 -13.22
C ARG A 541 32.73 3.49 -14.48
N LEU A 542 34.02 3.60 -14.82
CA LEU A 542 34.60 2.94 -16.00
C LEU A 542 34.56 1.41 -15.88
N THR A 543 34.97 0.86 -14.72
CA THR A 543 34.88 -0.58 -14.43
C THR A 543 33.43 -1.08 -14.46
N ILE A 544 32.48 -0.30 -13.94
CA ILE A 544 31.04 -0.62 -14.01
C ILE A 544 30.58 -0.69 -15.47
N GLN A 545 31.00 0.26 -16.33
CA GLN A 545 30.66 0.24 -17.75
C GLN A 545 31.30 -0.94 -18.50
N LEU A 546 32.56 -1.27 -18.21
CA LEU A 546 33.25 -2.42 -18.81
C LEU A 546 32.53 -3.75 -18.49
N VAL A 547 32.23 -3.99 -17.22
CA VAL A 547 31.56 -5.22 -16.75
C VAL A 547 30.14 -5.36 -17.32
N LEU A 548 29.42 -4.25 -17.51
CA LEU A 548 28.13 -4.24 -18.20
C LEU A 548 28.29 -4.49 -19.70
N GLN A 549 29.27 -3.86 -20.36
CA GLN A 549 29.56 -4.02 -21.79
C GLN A 549 29.94 -5.46 -22.10
N ASN A 550 30.77 -6.09 -21.28
CA ASN A 550 31.22 -7.47 -21.44
C ASN A 550 30.05 -8.45 -21.26
N LEU A 551 29.15 -8.24 -20.29
CA LEU A 551 27.92 -9.02 -20.19
C LEU A 551 27.04 -8.84 -21.45
N PHE A 552 26.90 -7.62 -21.97
CA PHE A 552 26.09 -7.39 -23.17
C PHE A 552 26.71 -7.99 -24.45
N LEU A 553 28.04 -8.02 -24.56
CA LEU A 553 28.75 -8.75 -25.62
C LEU A 553 28.52 -10.25 -25.53
N PHE A 554 28.61 -10.80 -24.31
CA PHE A 554 28.34 -12.21 -24.03
C PHE A 554 26.91 -12.63 -24.41
N VAL A 555 25.92 -11.83 -24.02
CA VAL A 555 24.50 -12.09 -24.34
C VAL A 555 24.21 -11.87 -25.82
N ALA A 556 24.74 -10.82 -26.45
CA ALA A 556 24.58 -10.60 -27.90
C ALA A 556 25.20 -11.72 -28.74
N HIS A 557 26.27 -12.38 -28.26
CA HIS A 557 26.88 -13.52 -28.94
C HIS A 557 26.09 -14.83 -28.79
N HIS A 558 25.58 -15.14 -27.59
CA HIS A 558 24.97 -16.44 -27.29
C HIS A 558 23.43 -16.47 -27.38
N SER A 559 22.76 -15.39 -27.00
CA SER A 559 21.30 -15.32 -26.82
C SER A 559 20.81 -13.88 -27.12
N PRO A 560 21.00 -13.35 -28.35
CA PRO A 560 20.72 -11.95 -28.67
C PRO A 560 19.28 -11.52 -28.40
N GLU A 561 18.32 -12.45 -28.52
CA GLU A 561 16.91 -12.24 -28.18
C GLU A 561 16.64 -12.07 -26.67
N GLU A 562 17.59 -12.45 -25.80
CA GLU A 562 17.55 -12.17 -24.36
C GLU A 562 18.30 -10.89 -23.96
N LEU A 563 18.85 -10.12 -24.90
CA LEU A 563 19.54 -8.86 -24.57
C LEU A 563 18.58 -7.82 -23.98
N VAL A 564 17.37 -7.67 -24.53
CA VAL A 564 16.36 -6.72 -24.01
C VAL A 564 15.98 -7.06 -22.56
N LEU A 565 15.62 -8.32 -22.28
CA LEU A 565 15.25 -8.74 -20.92
C LEU A 565 16.44 -8.66 -19.95
N SER A 566 17.67 -8.87 -20.44
CA SER A 566 18.88 -8.70 -19.63
C SER A 566 19.11 -7.24 -19.22
N VAL A 567 18.94 -6.30 -20.14
CA VAL A 567 18.99 -4.86 -19.86
C VAL A 567 17.89 -4.47 -18.87
N GLU A 568 16.66 -4.95 -19.05
CA GLU A 568 15.55 -4.66 -18.14
C GLU A 568 15.79 -5.16 -16.72
N LEU A 569 16.30 -6.40 -16.57
CA LEU A 569 16.68 -6.96 -15.26
C LEU A 569 17.78 -6.12 -14.57
N LEU A 570 18.74 -5.59 -15.34
CA LEU A 570 19.79 -4.67 -14.85
C LEU A 570 19.28 -3.26 -14.52
N LEU A 571 18.18 -2.82 -15.14
CA LEU A 571 17.49 -1.57 -14.82
C LEU A 571 16.47 -1.71 -13.67
N GLY A 572 16.13 -2.94 -13.27
CA GLY A 572 15.04 -3.23 -12.32
C GLY A 572 13.65 -3.00 -12.91
N SER A 573 13.51 -3.02 -14.24
CA SER A 573 12.27 -2.85 -15.00
C SER A 573 11.83 -4.17 -15.67
N LEU A 574 10.67 -4.14 -16.34
CA LEU A 574 10.03 -5.29 -17.01
C LEU A 574 9.19 -4.81 -18.22
N GLY A 575 9.74 -3.86 -18.97
CA GLY A 575 9.08 -3.14 -20.05
C GLY A 575 9.49 -1.66 -20.08
N PRO A 576 9.10 -0.94 -21.16
CA PRO A 576 9.26 0.51 -21.26
C PRO A 576 8.67 1.28 -20.07
N GLU A 577 9.32 2.38 -19.68
CA GLU A 577 9.00 3.14 -18.46
C GLU A 577 7.54 3.61 -18.42
N TYR A 578 7.01 4.04 -19.56
CA TYR A 578 5.63 4.52 -19.70
C TYR A 578 4.58 3.43 -19.47
N LYS A 579 4.90 2.15 -19.71
CA LYS A 579 4.03 1.01 -19.37
C LYS A 579 3.96 0.73 -17.85
N THR A 580 4.75 1.44 -17.02
CA THR A 580 4.64 1.55 -15.55
C THR A 580 4.49 0.20 -14.81
N VAL A 581 5.35 -0.77 -15.09
CA VAL A 581 5.24 -2.13 -14.52
C VAL A 581 5.66 -2.17 -13.05
N LYS A 582 4.69 -2.15 -12.14
CA LYS A 582 4.89 -2.18 -10.67
C LYS A 582 4.63 -3.57 -10.10
N PHE A 583 5.57 -4.11 -9.32
CA PHE A 583 5.41 -5.42 -8.70
C PHE A 583 4.21 -5.49 -7.73
N GLY A 584 3.92 -4.42 -6.99
CA GLY A 584 2.88 -4.41 -5.97
C GLY A 584 3.19 -5.33 -4.77
N LEU A 585 4.46 -5.61 -4.52
CA LEU A 585 4.97 -6.27 -3.32
C LEU A 585 5.49 -5.21 -2.35
N GLY A 586 5.11 -5.29 -1.07
CA GLY A 586 5.72 -4.47 -0.03
C GLY A 586 7.03 -5.09 0.46
N GLY A 587 7.94 -4.29 1.01
CA GLY A 587 9.20 -4.81 1.59
C GLY A 587 8.98 -5.86 2.69
N ALA A 588 7.87 -5.73 3.40
CA ALA A 588 7.38 -6.71 4.36
C ALA A 588 7.00 -8.05 3.71
N SER A 589 6.26 -8.02 2.59
CA SER A 589 5.86 -9.19 1.82
C SER A 589 7.08 -9.94 1.29
N VAL A 590 8.13 -9.21 0.88
CA VAL A 590 9.43 -9.77 0.48
C VAL A 590 10.17 -10.37 1.68
N ALA A 591 10.25 -9.68 2.82
CA ALA A 591 10.82 -10.23 4.06
C ALA A 591 10.08 -11.51 4.52
N ASN A 592 8.80 -11.66 4.20
CA ASN A 592 8.02 -12.87 4.50
C ASN A 592 8.45 -14.04 3.61
N MET A 593 8.61 -13.79 2.31
CA MET A 593 9.19 -14.78 1.39
C MET A 593 10.60 -15.18 1.81
N VAL A 594 11.46 -14.23 2.17
CA VAL A 594 12.83 -14.51 2.64
C VAL A 594 12.80 -15.39 3.89
N CYS A 595 11.96 -15.09 4.89
CA CYS A 595 11.88 -15.91 6.10
C CYS A 595 11.33 -17.32 5.84
N GLN A 596 10.34 -17.46 4.97
CA GLN A 596 9.79 -18.77 4.58
C GLN A 596 10.79 -19.61 3.76
N VAL A 597 11.67 -18.98 2.98
CA VAL A 597 12.69 -19.66 2.16
C VAL A 597 13.95 -19.97 2.97
N CYS A 598 14.36 -19.06 3.86
CA CYS A 598 15.53 -19.20 4.71
C CYS A 598 15.24 -19.99 6.01
N SER A 599 13.97 -20.26 6.31
CA SER A 599 13.50 -20.94 7.52
C SER A 599 13.90 -20.24 8.83
N VAL A 600 14.08 -18.91 8.76
CA VAL A 600 14.38 -18.07 9.93
C VAL A 600 13.09 -17.49 10.50
N THR A 601 13.02 -17.32 11.84
CA THR A 601 12.09 -16.36 12.42
C THR A 601 12.46 -14.98 11.89
N ARG A 602 11.49 -14.07 11.69
CA ARG A 602 11.89 -12.74 11.24
C ARG A 602 12.62 -11.96 12.35
N GLN A 603 12.50 -12.39 13.63
CA GLN A 603 13.44 -12.00 14.69
C GLN A 603 14.90 -12.26 14.27
N VAL A 604 15.23 -13.41 13.69
CA VAL A 604 16.61 -13.64 13.20
C VAL A 604 16.94 -12.79 11.96
N LEU A 605 15.98 -12.60 11.04
CA LEU A 605 16.15 -11.81 9.81
C LEU A 605 16.64 -10.37 10.05
N ARG A 606 16.20 -9.72 11.12
CA ARG A 606 16.30 -8.25 11.26
C ARG A 606 17.12 -7.75 12.46
N ASN A 607 17.76 -8.69 13.16
CA ASN A 607 19.08 -8.40 13.75
C ASN A 607 20.02 -8.17 12.56
N SER A 608 20.12 -9.21 11.70
CA SER A 608 20.93 -9.18 10.47
C SER A 608 20.68 -7.94 9.58
N TYR A 609 19.42 -7.53 9.34
CA TYR A 609 19.14 -6.34 8.53
C TYR A 609 19.72 -5.03 9.09
N LYS A 610 19.88 -4.89 10.42
CA LYS A 610 20.49 -3.68 11.01
C LYS A 610 22.01 -3.64 10.83
N ASP A 611 22.64 -4.81 10.83
CA ASP A 611 24.07 -4.96 10.60
C ASP A 611 24.39 -4.79 9.10
N ASP A 612 23.55 -5.33 8.23
CA ASP A 612 23.78 -5.37 6.77
C ASP A 612 23.19 -4.18 5.99
N GLY A 613 22.11 -3.56 6.48
CA GLY A 613 21.37 -2.48 5.81
C GLY A 613 20.66 -2.85 4.50
N ASP A 614 20.63 -4.15 4.13
CA ASP A 614 20.10 -4.67 2.88
C ASP A 614 19.53 -6.10 3.01
N LEU A 615 18.28 -6.29 2.57
CA LEU A 615 17.59 -7.58 2.72
C LEU A 615 18.09 -8.65 1.73
N GLY A 616 18.70 -8.24 0.61
CA GLY A 616 19.27 -9.16 -0.36
C GLY A 616 20.52 -9.84 0.17
N ASP A 617 21.42 -9.08 0.80
CA ASP A 617 22.63 -9.61 1.42
C ASP A 617 22.29 -10.49 2.65
N VAL A 618 21.32 -10.08 3.48
CA VAL A 618 20.73 -10.92 4.56
C VAL A 618 20.21 -12.25 3.99
N ALA A 619 19.40 -12.21 2.93
CA ALA A 619 18.80 -13.40 2.32
C ALA A 619 19.85 -14.34 1.73
N ALA A 620 20.87 -13.81 1.05
CA ALA A 620 21.97 -14.59 0.50
C ALA A 620 22.81 -15.26 1.61
N ARG A 621 23.10 -14.55 2.72
CA ARG A 621 23.81 -15.14 3.87
C ARG A 621 23.05 -16.30 4.49
N PHE A 622 21.74 -16.15 4.74
CA PHE A 622 20.97 -17.29 5.26
C PHE A 622 20.84 -18.42 4.22
N LYS A 623 20.67 -18.09 2.93
CA LYS A 623 20.56 -19.12 1.88
C LYS A 623 21.84 -19.94 1.71
N SER A 624 23.02 -19.34 1.83
CA SER A 624 24.30 -20.06 1.77
C SER A 624 24.55 -20.96 2.99
N SER A 625 23.92 -20.67 4.13
CA SER A 625 23.99 -21.51 5.34
C SER A 625 23.10 -22.75 5.32
N GLN A 626 22.19 -22.88 4.34
CA GLN A 626 21.28 -24.03 4.23
C GLN A 626 21.93 -25.21 3.49
N GLY A 627 22.06 -26.35 4.16
CA GLY A 627 22.38 -27.62 3.51
C GLY A 627 21.26 -28.05 2.54
N LEU A 628 21.63 -28.40 1.31
CA LEU A 628 20.70 -28.86 0.27
C LEU A 628 20.88 -30.36 0.00
N LEU A 629 19.78 -31.10 -0.03
CA LEU A 629 19.74 -32.53 -0.42
C LEU A 629 20.14 -32.79 -1.88
N GLY A 630 20.21 -31.74 -2.70
CA GLY A 630 20.66 -31.80 -4.09
C GLY A 630 20.75 -30.42 -4.72
N LYS A 631 21.52 -30.30 -5.81
CA LYS A 631 21.59 -29.06 -6.61
C LYS A 631 20.24 -28.85 -7.34
N PRO A 632 19.51 -27.72 -7.14
CA PRO A 632 18.28 -27.45 -7.89
C PRO A 632 18.57 -27.20 -9.38
N LYS A 633 17.55 -27.06 -10.24
CA LYS A 633 17.79 -26.61 -11.63
C LYS A 633 18.26 -25.14 -11.64
N PRO A 634 19.11 -24.70 -12.59
CA PRO A 634 19.46 -23.28 -12.76
C PRO A 634 18.21 -22.42 -13.01
N LEU A 635 18.28 -21.14 -12.64
CA LEU A 635 17.31 -20.15 -13.10
C LEU A 635 17.75 -19.59 -14.46
N MET A 636 16.82 -19.50 -15.42
CA MET A 636 17.06 -18.91 -16.74
C MET A 636 16.56 -17.47 -16.76
N ALA A 637 17.25 -16.57 -17.46
CA ALA A 637 16.96 -15.14 -17.44
C ALA A 637 15.53 -14.84 -17.92
N ARG A 638 15.10 -15.41 -19.05
CA ARG A 638 13.70 -15.45 -19.50
C ARG A 638 12.71 -15.96 -18.45
N ASN A 639 12.96 -17.13 -17.86
CA ASN A 639 12.09 -17.72 -16.81
C ASN A 639 11.97 -16.84 -15.55
N VAL A 640 13.00 -16.03 -15.25
CA VAL A 640 12.98 -15.02 -14.19
C VAL A 640 12.16 -13.81 -14.61
N HIS A 641 12.42 -13.25 -15.80
CA HIS A 641 11.68 -12.10 -16.35
C HIS A 641 10.18 -12.40 -16.49
N GLU A 642 9.81 -13.52 -17.09
CA GLU A 642 8.41 -13.96 -17.24
C GLU A 642 7.70 -14.08 -15.89
N LYS A 643 8.33 -14.71 -14.89
CA LYS A 643 7.73 -14.80 -13.54
C LYS A 643 7.62 -13.44 -12.85
N LEU A 644 8.56 -12.54 -13.07
CA LEU A 644 8.51 -11.16 -12.58
C LEU A 644 7.38 -10.35 -13.27
N VAL A 645 7.13 -10.59 -14.56
CA VAL A 645 5.96 -10.07 -15.31
C VAL A 645 4.65 -10.71 -14.85
N MET A 646 4.62 -12.01 -14.54
CA MET A 646 3.45 -12.66 -13.94
C MET A 646 3.13 -12.09 -12.56
N ILE A 647 4.15 -11.76 -11.75
CA ILE A 647 4.01 -11.10 -10.45
C ILE A 647 3.40 -9.70 -10.62
N SER A 648 3.92 -8.85 -11.52
CA SER A 648 3.36 -7.50 -11.69
C SER A 648 1.90 -7.55 -12.15
N ARG A 649 1.57 -8.43 -13.11
CA ARG A 649 0.21 -8.62 -13.67
C ARG A 649 -0.82 -9.28 -12.72
N GLN A 650 -0.50 -9.72 -11.50
CA GLN A 650 -1.55 -10.18 -10.57
C GLN A 650 -2.27 -8.99 -9.93
N GLU A 651 -3.58 -8.89 -10.15
CA GLU A 651 -4.46 -7.88 -9.54
C GLU A 651 -5.67 -8.51 -8.84
N GLY A 652 -6.50 -7.66 -8.21
CA GLY A 652 -7.70 -8.08 -7.47
C GLY A 652 -7.41 -8.78 -6.14
N ALA A 653 -8.45 -9.39 -5.56
CA ALA A 653 -8.34 -10.16 -4.32
C ALA A 653 -7.32 -11.31 -4.45
N ARG A 654 -6.63 -11.64 -3.35
CA ARG A 654 -5.56 -12.66 -3.25
C ARG A 654 -4.38 -12.53 -4.24
N SER A 655 -4.26 -11.41 -4.95
CA SER A 655 -3.08 -11.08 -5.77
C SER A 655 -1.77 -11.16 -4.98
N VAL A 656 -1.69 -10.51 -3.80
CA VAL A 656 -0.50 -10.53 -2.93
C VAL A 656 -0.01 -11.95 -2.63
N SER A 657 -0.92 -12.87 -2.27
CA SER A 657 -0.57 -14.27 -1.98
C SER A 657 0.03 -14.97 -3.20
N LYS A 658 -0.57 -14.81 -4.39
CA LYS A 658 0.00 -15.35 -5.64
C LYS A 658 1.37 -14.77 -5.96
N LYS A 659 1.56 -13.45 -5.76
CA LYS A 659 2.85 -12.77 -5.94
C LYS A 659 3.91 -13.36 -5.01
N GLN A 660 3.54 -13.66 -3.77
CA GLN A 660 4.42 -14.34 -2.81
C GLN A 660 4.74 -15.78 -3.24
N GLU A 661 3.75 -16.57 -3.68
CA GLU A 661 3.97 -17.94 -4.18
C GLU A 661 4.95 -17.98 -5.38
N LEU A 662 4.83 -17.04 -6.32
CA LEU A 662 5.75 -16.89 -7.45
C LEU A 662 7.16 -16.46 -7.01
N GLY A 663 7.29 -15.48 -6.10
CA GLY A 663 8.58 -15.05 -5.58
C GLY A 663 9.28 -16.13 -4.74
N ILE A 664 8.54 -16.91 -3.96
CA ILE A 664 9.04 -18.09 -3.24
C ILE A 664 9.49 -19.19 -4.22
N SER A 665 8.78 -19.38 -5.35
CA SER A 665 9.21 -20.31 -6.41
C SER A 665 10.57 -19.92 -7.01
N LEU A 666 10.84 -18.62 -7.18
CA LEU A 666 12.15 -18.12 -7.62
C LEU A 666 13.22 -18.31 -6.53
N LEU A 667 12.98 -17.76 -5.32
CA LEU A 667 13.96 -17.77 -4.22
C LEU A 667 14.33 -19.17 -3.70
N ARG A 668 13.47 -20.18 -3.90
CA ARG A 668 13.80 -21.59 -3.58
C ARG A 668 14.80 -22.22 -4.55
N GLN A 669 14.84 -21.78 -5.80
CA GLN A 669 15.75 -22.29 -6.83
C GLN A 669 17.06 -21.47 -6.90
N ALA A 670 16.98 -20.19 -6.55
CA ALA A 670 18.09 -19.23 -6.57
C ALA A 670 19.31 -19.66 -5.74
N ARG A 671 20.50 -19.34 -6.26
CA ARG A 671 21.82 -19.69 -5.74
C ARG A 671 22.74 -18.47 -5.65
N GLY A 672 23.62 -18.44 -4.65
CA GLY A 672 24.69 -17.43 -4.55
C GLY A 672 24.17 -15.99 -4.73
N PRO A 673 24.66 -15.21 -5.71
CA PRO A 673 24.22 -13.85 -5.93
C PRO A 673 22.76 -13.74 -6.43
N GLU A 674 22.17 -14.78 -7.04
CA GLU A 674 20.79 -14.73 -7.55
C GLU A 674 19.79 -14.40 -6.43
N THR A 675 19.98 -14.97 -5.23
CA THR A 675 19.10 -14.73 -4.07
C THR A 675 19.11 -13.25 -3.66
N LYS A 676 20.30 -12.62 -3.65
CA LYS A 676 20.50 -11.20 -3.32
C LYS A 676 19.77 -10.31 -4.32
N PHE A 677 19.96 -10.54 -5.62
CA PHE A 677 19.40 -9.68 -6.65
C PHE A 677 17.92 -9.91 -6.91
N LEU A 678 17.39 -11.14 -6.78
CA LEU A 678 15.94 -11.37 -6.82
C LEU A 678 15.20 -10.64 -5.70
N VAL A 679 15.72 -10.68 -4.46
CA VAL A 679 15.16 -9.93 -3.34
C VAL A 679 15.20 -8.42 -3.63
N ARG A 680 16.35 -7.90 -4.05
CA ARG A 680 16.51 -6.47 -4.37
C ARG A 680 15.64 -6.00 -5.54
N THR A 681 15.42 -6.83 -6.56
CA THR A 681 14.48 -6.56 -7.68
C THR A 681 13.04 -6.54 -7.20
N MET A 682 12.60 -7.50 -6.39
CA MET A 682 11.24 -7.50 -5.81
C MET A 682 11.01 -6.32 -4.83
N LEU A 683 12.07 -5.76 -4.26
CA LEU A 683 12.06 -4.51 -3.48
C LEU A 683 12.14 -3.23 -4.35
N GLN A 684 12.31 -3.34 -5.67
CA GLN A 684 12.60 -2.23 -6.58
C GLN A 684 13.84 -1.40 -6.16
N CYS A 685 14.81 -2.05 -5.48
CA CYS A 685 15.96 -1.44 -4.84
C CYS A 685 17.26 -2.19 -5.21
N LEU A 686 17.57 -2.27 -6.51
CA LEU A 686 18.63 -3.13 -7.05
C LEU A 686 20.05 -2.87 -6.48
N ARG A 687 20.37 -1.61 -6.15
CA ARG A 687 21.57 -1.20 -5.39
C ARG A 687 22.91 -1.77 -5.92
N ILE A 688 23.08 -1.77 -7.24
CA ILE A 688 24.25 -2.31 -7.97
C ILE A 688 25.31 -1.25 -8.33
N GLY A 689 25.21 -0.01 -7.84
CA GLY A 689 26.13 1.09 -8.17
C GLY A 689 25.96 1.67 -9.58
N ALA A 690 25.54 0.87 -10.57
CA ALA A 690 25.14 1.34 -11.89
C ALA A 690 23.86 2.19 -11.85
N ASN A 691 23.81 3.20 -12.72
CA ASN A 691 22.61 3.97 -13.05
C ASN A 691 22.18 3.69 -14.50
N ARG A 692 20.94 4.08 -14.89
CA ARG A 692 20.43 3.81 -16.25
C ARG A 692 21.38 4.30 -17.34
N THR A 693 21.92 5.51 -17.21
CA THR A 693 22.92 6.06 -18.13
C THR A 693 24.10 5.10 -18.33
N SER A 694 24.68 4.56 -17.25
CA SER A 694 25.81 3.62 -17.37
C SER A 694 25.43 2.29 -18.05
N VAL A 695 24.21 1.80 -17.83
CA VAL A 695 23.67 0.60 -18.49
C VAL A 695 23.44 0.84 -19.98
N LEU A 696 22.79 1.94 -20.36
CA LEU A 696 22.52 2.28 -21.76
C LEU A 696 23.81 2.64 -22.53
N GLN A 697 24.77 3.32 -21.88
CA GLN A 697 26.08 3.60 -22.46
C GLN A 697 26.88 2.32 -22.72
N ALA A 698 26.82 1.34 -21.80
CA ALA A 698 27.47 0.04 -21.98
C ALA A 698 26.79 -0.79 -23.09
N LEU A 699 25.46 -0.75 -23.19
CA LEU A 699 24.68 -1.41 -24.24
C LEU A 699 25.00 -0.86 -25.64
N ALA A 700 25.06 0.46 -25.79
CA ALA A 700 25.41 1.11 -27.05
C ALA A 700 26.82 0.72 -27.52
N LYS A 701 27.80 0.70 -26.60
CA LYS A 701 29.17 0.24 -26.87
C LYS A 701 29.21 -1.23 -27.27
N ALA A 702 28.53 -2.10 -26.51
CA ALA A 702 28.51 -3.54 -26.76
C ALA A 702 27.91 -3.88 -28.13
N ALA A 703 26.80 -3.23 -28.54
CA ALA A 703 26.20 -3.47 -29.85
C ALA A 703 27.13 -3.06 -31.02
N VAL A 704 27.87 -1.96 -30.88
CA VAL A 704 28.87 -1.54 -31.87
C VAL A 704 30.05 -2.52 -31.91
N ILE A 705 30.61 -2.91 -30.76
CA ILE A 705 31.75 -3.86 -30.68
C ILE A 705 31.35 -5.25 -31.18
N HIS A 706 30.11 -5.68 -30.97
CA HIS A 706 29.57 -6.93 -31.52
C HIS A 706 29.52 -6.92 -33.06
N ARG A 707 29.21 -5.77 -33.67
CA ARG A 707 29.05 -5.62 -35.12
C ARG A 707 30.33 -5.24 -35.86
N GLU A 708 31.15 -4.37 -35.28
CA GLU A 708 32.37 -3.79 -35.87
C GLU A 708 33.67 -4.42 -35.30
N GLY A 709 33.55 -5.33 -34.33
CA GLY A 709 34.65 -6.08 -33.72
C GLY A 709 35.34 -5.37 -32.56
N LYS A 710 36.38 -6.00 -31.97
CA LYS A 710 37.14 -5.45 -30.84
C LYS A 710 37.97 -4.19 -31.15
N ARG A 711 38.20 -3.85 -32.43
CA ARG A 711 39.10 -2.76 -32.87
C ARG A 711 38.37 -1.45 -33.23
N VAL A 712 37.32 -1.11 -32.49
CA VAL A 712 36.55 0.13 -32.68
C VAL A 712 37.23 1.30 -31.95
N SER A 713 37.31 2.48 -32.58
CA SER A 713 37.91 3.67 -31.95
C SER A 713 37.05 4.23 -30.82
N LYS A 714 37.67 4.94 -29.87
CA LYS A 714 36.98 5.53 -28.72
C LYS A 714 35.91 6.55 -29.17
N GLU A 715 36.24 7.34 -30.18
CA GLU A 715 35.40 8.39 -30.75
C GLU A 715 34.13 7.79 -31.38
N ARG A 716 34.29 6.66 -32.09
CA ARG A 716 33.19 5.88 -32.68
C ARG A 716 32.26 5.29 -31.61
N LEU A 717 32.80 4.88 -30.46
CA LEU A 717 32.01 4.43 -29.31
C LEU A 717 31.26 5.58 -28.62
N GLU A 718 31.88 6.76 -28.50
CA GLU A 718 31.26 7.95 -27.90
C GLU A 718 30.18 8.57 -28.81
N GLU A 719 30.38 8.55 -30.13
CA GLU A 719 29.37 8.89 -31.15
C GLU A 719 28.14 7.98 -31.05
N ALA A 720 28.35 6.66 -30.99
CA ALA A 720 27.27 5.68 -30.88
C ALA A 720 26.48 5.82 -29.57
N VAL A 721 27.16 6.10 -28.46
CA VAL A 721 26.53 6.46 -27.17
C VAL A 721 25.65 7.69 -27.32
N CYS A 722 26.14 8.77 -27.94
CA CYS A 722 25.38 10.01 -28.09
C CYS A 722 24.11 9.81 -28.94
N LYS A 723 24.24 9.06 -30.06
CA LYS A 723 23.09 8.70 -30.92
C LYS A 723 22.08 7.82 -30.17
N PHE A 724 22.54 6.84 -29.41
CA PHE A 724 21.67 5.99 -28.59
C PHE A 724 20.91 6.80 -27.54
N GLU A 725 21.58 7.72 -26.84
CA GLU A 725 20.94 8.58 -25.84
C GLU A 725 19.90 9.53 -26.46
N LYS A 726 20.14 10.12 -27.63
CA LYS A 726 19.11 10.91 -28.34
C LYS A 726 17.91 10.04 -28.69
N ALA A 727 18.12 8.89 -29.34
CA ALA A 727 17.05 7.96 -29.73
C ALA A 727 16.22 7.49 -28.53
N TYR A 728 16.87 7.04 -27.44
CA TYR A 728 16.19 6.56 -26.24
C TYR A 728 15.44 7.67 -25.48
N ASN A 729 15.92 8.92 -25.54
CA ASN A 729 15.21 10.04 -24.93
C ASN A 729 14.00 10.50 -25.75
N ILE A 730 13.98 10.28 -27.07
CA ILE A 730 12.81 10.54 -27.93
C ILE A 730 11.79 9.39 -27.82
N CYS A 731 12.25 8.14 -27.97
CA CYS A 731 11.43 6.95 -27.87
C CYS A 731 12.00 5.98 -26.80
N PRO A 732 11.55 6.05 -25.53
CA PRO A 732 12.09 5.26 -24.42
C PRO A 732 11.65 3.77 -24.43
N SER A 733 11.73 3.12 -25.59
CA SER A 733 11.36 1.72 -25.84
C SER A 733 12.59 0.88 -26.22
N LEU A 734 13.05 0.02 -25.30
CA LEU A 734 14.14 -0.93 -25.60
C LEU A 734 13.70 -2.03 -26.58
N GLU A 735 12.42 -2.43 -26.51
CA GLU A 735 11.78 -3.37 -27.45
C GLU A 735 11.94 -2.91 -28.91
N SER A 736 11.94 -1.59 -29.15
CA SER A 736 12.05 -0.98 -30.48
C SER A 736 13.50 -0.63 -30.86
N ILE A 737 14.29 -0.14 -29.91
CA ILE A 737 15.65 0.36 -30.16
C ILE A 737 16.68 -0.76 -30.31
N VAL A 738 16.62 -1.80 -29.47
CA VAL A 738 17.70 -2.79 -29.38
C VAL A 738 17.80 -3.68 -30.64
N PRO A 739 16.72 -4.22 -31.21
CA PRO A 739 16.82 -5.00 -32.46
C PRO A 739 17.36 -4.15 -33.62
N ALA A 740 16.87 -2.92 -33.78
CA ALA A 740 17.32 -2.01 -34.83
C ALA A 740 18.81 -1.65 -34.71
N LEU A 741 19.31 -1.49 -33.47
CA LEU A 741 20.73 -1.26 -33.19
C LEU A 741 21.60 -2.48 -33.50
N ILE A 742 21.19 -3.70 -33.13
CA ILE A 742 21.98 -4.91 -33.39
C ILE A 742 21.97 -5.26 -34.89
N GLU A 743 20.78 -5.41 -35.49
CA GLU A 743 20.62 -5.88 -36.86
C GLU A 743 21.16 -4.88 -37.89
N LYS A 744 20.89 -3.59 -37.69
CA LYS A 744 21.05 -2.54 -38.71
C LYS A 744 22.04 -1.46 -38.28
N GLY A 745 22.25 -1.28 -36.97
CA GLY A 745 22.96 -0.12 -36.43
C GLY A 745 22.25 1.21 -36.72
N ILE A 746 20.96 1.15 -37.02
CA ILE A 746 20.09 2.31 -37.25
C ILE A 746 19.24 2.48 -36.00
N LEU A 747 19.13 3.72 -35.51
CA LEU A 747 18.36 4.05 -34.32
C LEU A 747 17.11 4.82 -34.73
N PRO A 748 15.90 4.44 -34.27
CA PRO A 748 14.69 5.22 -34.49
C PRO A 748 14.80 6.54 -33.71
N CYS A 749 14.78 7.67 -34.44
CA CYS A 749 14.94 9.01 -33.88
C CYS A 749 13.68 9.87 -33.98
N ASP A 750 12.63 9.37 -34.63
CA ASP A 750 11.38 10.10 -34.88
C ASP A 750 10.40 9.99 -33.71
N ILE A 751 9.56 11.02 -33.54
CA ILE A 751 8.51 11.03 -32.52
C ILE A 751 7.38 10.10 -32.95
N SER A 752 7.11 9.08 -32.14
CA SER A 752 5.89 8.27 -32.23
C SER A 752 4.83 8.85 -31.30
N VAL A 753 3.82 9.53 -31.85
CA VAL A 753 2.74 10.12 -31.04
C VAL A 753 2.01 9.02 -30.24
N GLY A 754 1.72 9.27 -28.96
CA GLY A 754 1.24 8.25 -28.02
C GLY A 754 2.36 7.47 -27.29
N ILE A 755 3.64 7.67 -27.64
CA ILE A 755 4.80 7.27 -26.84
C ILE A 755 5.46 8.54 -26.28
N PRO A 756 5.63 8.67 -24.95
CA PRO A 756 6.08 9.92 -24.36
C PRO A 756 7.60 10.14 -24.45
N ILE A 757 7.96 11.35 -24.82
CA ILE A 757 9.33 11.87 -24.94
C ILE A 757 9.87 12.18 -23.54
N LYS A 758 11.15 11.90 -23.28
CA LYS A 758 11.79 12.28 -22.01
C LYS A 758 11.78 13.80 -21.85
N PRO A 759 11.15 14.37 -20.80
CA PRO A 759 11.05 15.81 -20.65
C PRO A 759 12.41 16.46 -20.42
N MET A 760 12.66 17.58 -21.08
CA MET A 760 13.82 18.44 -20.85
C MET A 760 13.80 19.01 -19.42
N LEU A 761 14.97 19.04 -18.76
CA LEU A 761 15.11 19.38 -17.34
C LEU A 761 15.97 20.64 -17.14
N ALA A 762 15.59 21.47 -16.16
CA ALA A 762 16.33 22.69 -15.83
C ALA A 762 17.40 22.49 -14.74
N LYS A 763 18.48 23.28 -14.83
CA LYS A 763 19.55 23.43 -13.84
C LYS A 763 19.15 24.45 -12.76
N PRO A 764 19.37 24.20 -11.46
CA PRO A 764 19.13 25.20 -10.42
C PRO A 764 20.20 26.31 -10.44
N SER A 765 19.77 27.55 -10.21
CA SER A 765 20.66 28.64 -9.75
C SER A 765 20.60 28.77 -8.22
N THR A 766 21.51 29.57 -7.65
CA THR A 766 21.61 29.97 -6.22
C THR A 766 21.40 31.47 -5.99
N GLY A 767 20.87 32.19 -6.99
CA GLY A 767 20.64 33.64 -6.95
C GLY A 767 20.15 34.16 -8.30
N VAL A 768 19.73 35.43 -8.36
CA VAL A 768 19.28 36.05 -9.62
C VAL A 768 20.48 36.26 -10.55
N GLU A 769 21.55 36.78 -9.96
CA GLU A 769 22.81 37.16 -10.58
C GLU A 769 23.48 35.91 -11.18
N ALA A 770 23.69 34.88 -10.35
CA ALA A 770 24.18 33.58 -10.79
C ALA A 770 23.24 32.82 -11.76
N ALA A 771 21.96 33.22 -11.89
CA ALA A 771 21.07 32.69 -12.93
C ALA A 771 21.32 33.39 -14.26
N VAL A 772 21.44 34.72 -14.24
CA VAL A 772 21.78 35.56 -15.40
C VAL A 772 23.16 35.19 -15.97
N ASP A 773 24.17 35.04 -15.12
CA ASP A 773 25.53 34.63 -15.52
C ASP A 773 25.55 33.30 -16.28
N LEU A 774 24.64 32.38 -15.93
CA LEU A 774 24.48 31.09 -16.62
C LEU A 774 23.75 31.19 -17.96
N MET A 775 22.94 32.23 -18.17
CA MET A 775 22.32 32.52 -19.47
C MET A 775 23.27 33.25 -20.43
N GLY A 776 24.20 34.06 -19.89
CA GLY A 776 25.15 34.84 -20.67
C GLY A 776 24.49 35.91 -21.54
N GLU A 777 25.10 36.21 -22.69
CA GLU A 777 24.64 37.23 -23.65
C GLU A 777 23.53 36.72 -24.61
N GLU A 778 23.15 35.45 -24.53
CA GLU A 778 22.14 34.84 -25.40
C GLU A 778 20.72 35.31 -25.03
N PRO A 779 19.87 35.75 -25.99
CA PRO A 779 18.51 36.18 -25.71
C PRO A 779 17.68 35.11 -25.00
N PHE A 780 17.10 35.47 -23.85
CA PHE A 780 16.28 34.58 -23.03
C PHE A 780 15.02 35.26 -22.50
N ILE A 781 14.04 34.43 -22.15
CA ILE A 781 12.82 34.83 -21.43
C ILE A 781 12.87 34.32 -19.98
N ALA A 782 12.26 35.06 -19.05
CA ALA A 782 11.90 34.55 -17.73
C ALA A 782 10.41 34.17 -17.74
N GLU A 783 10.13 32.87 -17.68
CA GLU A 783 8.78 32.27 -17.71
C GLU A 783 8.33 31.87 -16.30
N TYR A 784 7.04 32.02 -15.98
CA TYR A 784 6.48 31.69 -14.67
C TYR A 784 6.59 30.19 -14.37
N LYS A 785 7.10 29.84 -13.18
CA LYS A 785 7.29 28.46 -12.77
C LYS A 785 6.16 27.96 -11.86
N TYR A 786 5.00 27.74 -12.44
CA TYR A 786 3.78 27.20 -11.82
C TYR A 786 4.01 26.01 -10.84
N ASP A 787 3.22 25.93 -9.77
CA ASP A 787 3.16 24.81 -8.79
C ASP A 787 2.06 23.80 -9.17
N GLY A 788 2.18 23.21 -10.36
CA GLY A 788 1.20 22.26 -10.90
C GLY A 788 1.75 20.83 -11.01
N GLN A 789 1.18 20.07 -11.94
CA GLN A 789 1.69 18.77 -12.35
C GLN A 789 2.06 18.78 -13.84
N ARG A 790 3.36 18.86 -14.15
CA ARG A 790 3.89 18.77 -15.52
C ARG A 790 3.31 17.60 -16.29
N ALA A 791 2.69 17.94 -17.40
CA ALA A 791 1.99 17.06 -18.31
C ALA A 791 2.57 17.23 -19.72
N GLN A 792 2.83 16.11 -20.37
CA GLN A 792 3.10 16.04 -21.79
C GLN A 792 1.83 15.51 -22.46
N MET A 793 1.16 16.36 -23.24
CA MET A 793 -0.14 16.05 -23.84
C MET A 793 0.07 15.72 -25.31
N HIS A 794 -0.23 14.48 -25.69
CA HIS A 794 -0.22 14.02 -27.07
C HIS A 794 -1.65 14.00 -27.60
N VAL A 795 -1.89 14.58 -28.77
CA VAL A 795 -3.09 14.33 -29.57
C VAL A 795 -2.68 13.48 -30.76
N GLU A 796 -3.24 12.27 -30.82
CA GLU A 796 -3.04 11.31 -31.91
C GLU A 796 -4.04 11.58 -33.04
N GLU A 797 -3.68 11.20 -34.27
CA GLU A 797 -4.59 11.27 -35.41
C GLU A 797 -5.88 10.49 -35.13
N GLY A 798 -7.03 11.13 -35.37
CA GLY A 798 -8.33 10.68 -34.87
C GLY A 798 -8.76 11.28 -33.52
N GLY A 799 -8.01 12.24 -32.97
CA GLY A 799 -8.45 13.08 -31.85
C GLY A 799 -8.37 12.44 -30.46
N LYS A 800 -7.65 11.32 -30.34
CA LYS A 800 -7.36 10.62 -29.07
C LYS A 800 -6.26 11.38 -28.32
N ILE A 801 -6.55 11.78 -27.08
CA ILE A 801 -5.63 12.59 -26.26
C ILE A 801 -5.06 11.70 -25.14
N THR A 802 -3.73 11.66 -25.01
CA THR A 802 -3.05 10.97 -23.90
C THR A 802 -2.18 11.95 -23.10
N VAL A 803 -2.29 11.87 -21.77
CA VAL A 803 -1.60 12.76 -20.83
C VAL A 803 -0.54 11.97 -20.07
N TRP A 804 0.71 12.38 -20.21
CA TRP A 804 1.87 11.73 -19.59
C TRP A 804 2.51 12.65 -18.57
N SER A 805 2.82 12.14 -17.38
CA SER A 805 3.51 12.94 -16.36
C SER A 805 5.02 13.05 -16.63
N ARG A 806 5.68 13.95 -15.90
CA ARG A 806 7.16 14.09 -15.85
C ARG A 806 7.96 12.77 -15.75
N ASN A 807 7.41 11.74 -15.11
CA ASN A 807 8.04 10.43 -14.94
C ASN A 807 7.51 9.38 -15.93
N LEU A 808 6.96 9.83 -17.06
CA LEU A 808 6.34 9.06 -18.14
C LEU A 808 5.14 8.18 -17.74
N GLU A 809 4.62 8.27 -16.50
CA GLU A 809 3.38 7.59 -16.14
C GLU A 809 2.18 8.26 -16.82
N GLN A 810 1.33 7.48 -17.50
CA GLN A 810 0.05 7.94 -18.05
C GLN A 810 -0.91 8.39 -16.92
N LYS A 811 -1.72 9.42 -17.19
CA LYS A 811 -2.68 9.99 -16.24
C LYS A 811 -4.09 9.99 -16.83
N PHE A 812 -5.04 9.45 -16.06
CA PHE A 812 -6.43 9.19 -16.49
C PHE A 812 -7.48 10.10 -15.82
N GLY A 813 -7.07 11.05 -14.97
CA GLY A 813 -7.96 11.93 -14.18
C GLY A 813 -8.18 13.34 -14.73
N PHE A 814 -7.69 13.62 -15.95
CA PHE A 814 -7.65 14.95 -16.58
C PHE A 814 -8.54 15.03 -17.83
N GLY A 815 -9.72 14.39 -17.81
CA GLY A 815 -10.65 14.37 -18.96
C GLY A 815 -11.11 15.78 -19.36
N ASP A 816 -11.40 16.61 -18.36
CA ASP A 816 -11.69 18.04 -18.52
C ASP A 816 -10.53 18.83 -19.12
N ALA A 817 -9.27 18.54 -18.76
CA ALA A 817 -8.12 19.16 -19.40
C ALA A 817 -7.98 18.72 -20.87
N CYS A 818 -8.26 17.45 -21.19
CA CYS A 818 -8.31 16.96 -22.58
C CYS A 818 -9.45 17.61 -23.38
N GLU A 819 -10.60 17.84 -22.78
CA GLU A 819 -11.74 18.57 -23.37
C GLU A 819 -11.35 20.03 -23.65
N GLN A 820 -10.78 20.73 -22.64
CA GLN A 820 -10.28 22.10 -22.76
C GLN A 820 -9.20 22.25 -23.84
N LEU A 821 -8.24 21.32 -23.93
CA LEU A 821 -7.24 21.33 -24.99
C LEU A 821 -7.90 21.17 -26.37
N ARG A 822 -8.85 20.25 -26.52
CA ARG A 822 -9.56 20.04 -27.80
C ARG A 822 -10.34 21.28 -28.24
N GLU A 823 -10.91 22.04 -27.32
CA GLU A 823 -11.56 23.34 -27.63
C GLU A 823 -10.57 24.46 -27.98
N ALA A 824 -9.31 24.39 -27.51
CA ALA A 824 -8.32 25.45 -27.68
C ALA A 824 -7.47 25.33 -28.96
N LEU A 825 -7.37 24.12 -29.53
CA LEU A 825 -6.62 23.83 -30.75
C LEU A 825 -7.16 24.57 -31.99
N ASP A 826 -6.31 24.68 -33.01
CA ASP A 826 -6.72 25.06 -34.36
C ASP A 826 -7.50 23.92 -35.07
N GLY A 827 -8.22 24.24 -36.15
CA GLY A 827 -9.06 23.30 -36.89
C GLY A 827 -8.34 22.39 -37.89
N GLU A 828 -7.04 22.59 -38.11
CA GLU A 828 -6.19 21.83 -39.04
C GLU A 828 -5.22 20.88 -38.31
N CYS A 829 -5.15 20.94 -36.98
CA CYS A 829 -4.33 20.09 -36.13
C CYS A 829 -4.76 18.60 -36.18
N SER A 830 -4.08 17.79 -36.98
CA SER A 830 -4.23 16.32 -36.98
C SER A 830 -3.54 15.67 -35.78
N SER A 831 -2.40 16.21 -35.34
CA SER A 831 -1.56 15.61 -34.31
C SER A 831 -0.62 16.63 -33.66
N ILE A 832 -0.44 16.54 -32.34
CA ILE A 832 0.41 17.48 -31.59
C ILE A 832 1.05 16.80 -30.38
N VAL A 833 2.22 17.29 -29.95
CA VAL A 833 2.83 16.94 -28.65
C VAL A 833 3.27 18.20 -27.92
N LEU A 834 2.55 18.51 -26.84
CA LEU A 834 2.74 19.69 -25.99
C LEU A 834 3.49 19.34 -24.70
N ASP A 835 4.23 20.31 -24.16
CA ASP A 835 4.78 20.30 -22.80
C ASP A 835 4.11 21.44 -22.01
N CYS A 836 3.42 21.10 -20.93
CA CYS A 836 2.60 22.02 -20.15
C CYS A 836 2.60 21.70 -18.66
N GLU A 837 2.18 22.65 -17.84
CA GLU A 837 1.88 22.41 -16.41
C GLU A 837 0.35 22.45 -16.23
N ILE A 838 -0.24 21.39 -15.68
CA ILE A 838 -1.67 21.41 -15.28
C ILE A 838 -1.73 21.93 -13.84
N VAL A 839 -2.43 23.05 -13.63
CA VAL A 839 -2.53 23.76 -12.35
C VAL A 839 -3.97 23.72 -11.87
N GLY A 840 -4.19 23.57 -10.56
CA GLY A 840 -5.53 23.68 -9.97
C GLY A 840 -5.98 25.13 -9.94
N VAL A 841 -7.25 25.40 -10.25
CA VAL A 841 -7.80 26.77 -10.22
C VAL A 841 -9.19 26.84 -9.59
N GLU A 842 -9.46 27.95 -8.91
CA GLU A 842 -10.81 28.43 -8.61
C GLU A 842 -11.15 29.51 -9.63
N ARG A 843 -12.30 29.42 -10.31
CA ARG A 843 -12.77 30.43 -11.26
C ARG A 843 -13.72 31.40 -10.56
N GLY A 844 -13.51 32.69 -10.74
CA GLY A 844 -14.32 33.75 -10.15
C GLY A 844 -15.59 34.06 -10.94
N GLU A 845 -16.42 34.96 -10.40
CA GLU A 845 -17.68 35.38 -11.03
C GLU A 845 -17.46 36.23 -12.30
N LYS A 846 -16.36 37.01 -12.35
CA LYS A 846 -15.93 37.74 -13.54
C LYS A 846 -15.31 36.77 -14.54
N ALA A 847 -15.80 36.76 -15.78
CA ALA A 847 -15.23 35.95 -16.86
C ALA A 847 -13.73 36.24 -17.04
N GLY A 848 -12.92 35.19 -17.16
CA GLY A 848 -11.45 35.27 -17.22
C GLY A 848 -10.75 35.39 -15.84
N SER A 849 -11.47 35.70 -14.76
CA SER A 849 -10.89 35.76 -13.41
C SER A 849 -10.72 34.36 -12.82
N PHE A 850 -9.52 34.03 -12.33
CA PHE A 850 -9.27 32.79 -11.60
C PHE A 850 -8.13 32.97 -10.59
N ARG A 851 -8.17 32.17 -9.50
CA ARG A 851 -7.11 32.05 -8.50
C ARG A 851 -6.39 30.71 -8.70
N MET A 852 -5.07 30.72 -8.70
CA MET A 852 -4.28 29.48 -8.75
C MET A 852 -4.23 28.80 -7.37
N LEU A 853 -4.26 27.47 -7.40
CA LEU A 853 -4.20 26.59 -6.23
C LEU A 853 -2.87 25.84 -6.22
N SER A 854 -2.36 25.52 -5.04
CA SER A 854 -1.10 24.77 -4.91
C SER A 854 -1.21 23.34 -5.41
N PHE A 855 -0.06 22.72 -5.66
CA PHE A 855 0.03 21.30 -6.00
C PHE A 855 -0.63 20.41 -4.94
N GLN A 856 -0.67 20.81 -3.66
CA GLN A 856 -1.34 20.03 -2.61
C GLN A 856 -2.86 19.98 -2.82
N GLU A 857 -3.48 21.14 -3.07
CA GLU A 857 -4.91 21.26 -3.39
C GLU A 857 -5.25 20.48 -4.67
N LEU A 858 -4.47 20.65 -5.74
CA LEU A 858 -4.59 19.87 -6.97
C LEU A 858 -4.47 18.35 -6.73
N SER A 859 -3.55 17.92 -5.86
CA SER A 859 -3.33 16.50 -5.54
C SER A 859 -4.47 15.86 -4.71
N SER A 860 -5.32 16.68 -4.08
CA SER A 860 -6.50 16.22 -3.32
C SER A 860 -7.66 15.78 -4.21
N ARG A 861 -7.67 16.23 -5.48
CA ARG A 861 -8.76 16.03 -6.44
C ARG A 861 -9.08 14.53 -6.65
N PRO A 862 -10.38 14.14 -6.74
CA PRO A 862 -10.78 12.75 -6.96
C PRO A 862 -10.16 12.11 -8.21
N ARG A 863 -9.88 10.80 -8.12
CA ARG A 863 -9.26 10.02 -9.21
C ARG A 863 -10.25 9.33 -10.14
N ALA A 864 -11.54 9.33 -9.80
CA ALA A 864 -12.62 8.92 -10.69
C ALA A 864 -12.95 10.10 -11.62
N ALA A 865 -13.18 9.82 -12.90
CA ALA A 865 -13.29 10.84 -13.94
C ALA A 865 -14.67 11.53 -13.99
N GLN A 866 -14.72 12.64 -14.72
CA GLN A 866 -15.92 13.33 -15.20
C GLN A 866 -16.96 13.71 -14.13
N SER A 867 -16.73 14.85 -13.48
CA SER A 867 -17.83 15.72 -13.07
C SER A 867 -17.45 17.19 -13.15
N GLN A 868 -18.21 17.96 -13.94
CA GLN A 868 -18.40 19.40 -13.70
C GLN A 868 -19.34 19.58 -12.49
N SER A 869 -18.99 18.95 -11.36
CA SER A 869 -19.77 19.04 -10.12
C SER A 869 -19.54 20.41 -9.47
N PRO A 870 -20.59 21.17 -9.13
CA PRO A 870 -20.43 22.44 -8.42
C PRO A 870 -19.60 22.27 -7.15
N GLY A 871 -18.55 23.07 -7.01
CA GLY A 871 -17.58 22.98 -5.89
C GLY A 871 -16.39 22.03 -6.08
N GLY A 872 -16.22 21.41 -7.26
CA GLY A 872 -15.03 20.62 -7.59
C GLY A 872 -13.83 21.48 -8.04
N THR A 873 -12.61 21.10 -7.65
CA THR A 873 -11.36 21.76 -8.09
C THR A 873 -11.20 21.69 -9.62
N ALA A 874 -11.36 22.83 -10.29
CA ALA A 874 -11.09 22.97 -11.72
C ALA A 874 -9.58 22.97 -12.00
N VAL A 875 -9.21 22.86 -13.27
CA VAL A 875 -7.82 22.95 -13.73
C VAL A 875 -7.69 23.89 -14.92
N CYS A 876 -6.49 24.47 -15.05
CA CYS A 876 -6.02 25.22 -16.21
C CYS A 876 -4.73 24.58 -16.75
N ILE A 877 -4.56 24.59 -18.07
CA ILE A 877 -3.34 24.15 -18.77
C ILE A 877 -2.49 25.38 -19.08
N PHE A 878 -1.27 25.42 -18.54
CA PHE A 878 -0.25 26.40 -18.92
C PHE A 878 0.77 25.75 -19.86
N ALA A 879 0.61 25.98 -21.17
CA ALA A 879 1.48 25.40 -22.19
C ALA A 879 2.76 26.24 -22.38
N PHE A 880 3.92 25.57 -22.41
CA PHE A 880 5.23 26.24 -22.39
C PHE A 880 6.26 25.69 -23.39
N ASP A 881 5.96 24.60 -24.10
CA ASP A 881 6.75 24.13 -25.24
C ASP A 881 5.92 23.25 -26.20
N LEU A 882 6.38 23.13 -27.44
CA LEU A 882 5.76 22.36 -28.51
C LEU A 882 6.82 21.48 -29.18
N MET A 883 6.67 20.16 -29.06
CA MET A 883 7.68 19.17 -29.49
C MET A 883 7.37 18.54 -30.86
N PHE A 884 6.10 18.54 -31.27
CA PHE A 884 5.62 17.95 -32.52
C PHE A 884 4.30 18.60 -32.94
N TYR A 885 4.10 18.80 -34.24
CA TYR A 885 2.86 19.31 -34.83
C TYR A 885 2.68 18.78 -36.25
N ASN A 886 1.50 18.26 -36.59
CA ASN A 886 1.08 17.78 -37.91
C ASN A 886 2.19 17.00 -38.66
N GLY A 887 2.54 15.82 -38.14
CA GLY A 887 3.59 14.96 -38.71
C GLY A 887 5.04 15.41 -38.50
N THR A 888 5.27 16.65 -38.07
CA THR A 888 6.61 17.26 -38.03
C THR A 888 7.19 17.31 -36.60
N SER A 889 8.39 16.77 -36.42
CA SER A 889 9.17 16.93 -35.18
C SER A 889 9.78 18.33 -35.09
N LEU A 890 9.65 18.95 -33.93
CA LEU A 890 10.14 20.31 -33.65
C LEU A 890 11.30 20.33 -32.65
N LEU A 891 11.78 19.16 -32.18
CA LEU A 891 12.82 19.08 -31.14
C LEU A 891 14.12 19.79 -31.53
N ASP A 892 14.53 19.66 -32.80
CA ASP A 892 15.75 20.29 -33.33
C ASP A 892 15.52 21.75 -33.82
N ARG A 893 14.35 22.36 -33.54
CA ARG A 893 14.07 23.79 -33.80
C ARG A 893 14.40 24.68 -32.58
N PRO A 894 14.87 25.93 -32.77
CA PRO A 894 15.02 26.92 -31.69
C PRO A 894 13.72 27.16 -30.91
N LEU A 895 13.82 27.43 -29.61
CA LEU A 895 12.67 27.69 -28.74
C LEU A 895 11.78 28.83 -29.25
N ARG A 896 12.34 29.87 -29.89
CA ARG A 896 11.57 30.93 -30.56
C ARG A 896 10.53 30.35 -31.53
N GLU A 897 10.97 29.54 -32.50
CA GLU A 897 10.09 28.92 -33.50
C GLU A 897 9.03 28.02 -32.84
N ARG A 898 9.41 27.27 -31.80
CA ARG A 898 8.48 26.38 -31.08
C ARG A 898 7.40 27.16 -30.32
N LEU A 899 7.74 28.32 -29.73
CA LEU A 899 6.77 29.21 -29.07
C LEU A 899 5.85 29.91 -30.07
N GLU A 900 6.37 30.37 -31.22
CA GLU A 900 5.55 30.96 -32.28
C GLU A 900 4.56 29.95 -32.89
N LEU A 901 4.97 28.68 -33.03
CA LEU A 901 4.09 27.59 -33.48
C LEU A 901 3.09 27.17 -32.39
N LEU A 902 3.51 27.17 -31.11
CA LEU A 902 2.62 26.90 -29.97
C LEU A 902 1.47 27.90 -29.89
N GLU A 903 1.74 29.18 -30.13
CA GLU A 903 0.71 30.22 -30.15
C GLU A 903 -0.26 30.04 -31.33
N LYS A 904 0.23 29.69 -32.51
CA LYS A 904 -0.58 29.42 -33.71
C LYS A 904 -1.44 28.16 -33.57
N ALA A 905 -0.93 27.13 -32.89
CA ALA A 905 -1.64 25.87 -32.63
C ALA A 905 -2.70 25.97 -31.52
N LEU A 906 -2.73 27.07 -30.75
CA LEU A 906 -3.71 27.30 -29.68
C LEU A 906 -4.44 28.66 -29.86
N PRO A 907 -5.17 28.87 -30.98
CA PRO A 907 -5.87 30.12 -31.26
C PRO A 907 -7.14 30.30 -30.44
N ASN A 908 -7.82 29.20 -30.07
CA ASN A 908 -9.14 29.20 -29.41
C ASN A 908 -9.03 29.15 -27.87
N ARG A 909 -7.84 29.45 -27.34
CA ARG A 909 -7.48 29.43 -25.91
C ARG A 909 -8.30 30.42 -25.07
N ARG A 910 -8.47 30.14 -23.76
CA ARG A 910 -9.30 30.93 -22.85
C ARG A 910 -8.71 30.97 -21.44
N ASP A 911 -8.73 32.14 -20.81
CA ASP A 911 -8.16 32.37 -19.48
C ASP A 911 -8.83 31.52 -18.41
N GLY A 912 -8.01 30.84 -17.59
CA GLY A 912 -8.47 29.87 -16.60
C GLY A 912 -8.87 28.50 -17.17
N PHE A 913 -8.66 28.24 -18.47
CA PHE A 913 -8.85 26.94 -19.12
C PHE A 913 -7.56 26.48 -19.83
N VAL A 914 -7.16 27.18 -20.89
CA VAL A 914 -5.91 26.92 -21.63
C VAL A 914 -5.23 28.24 -21.87
N MET A 915 -3.97 28.35 -21.46
CA MET A 915 -3.17 29.56 -21.51
C MET A 915 -1.75 29.22 -21.98
N LEU A 916 -1.10 30.19 -22.62
CA LEU A 916 0.35 30.16 -22.81
C LEU A 916 1.01 30.55 -21.48
N ALA A 917 2.17 29.97 -21.18
CA ALA A 917 2.91 30.34 -19.98
C ALA A 917 3.32 31.83 -20.00
N SER A 918 3.04 32.51 -18.89
CA SER A 918 3.38 33.91 -18.65
C SER A 918 4.89 34.07 -18.68
N LYS A 919 5.39 35.07 -19.42
CA LYS A 919 6.83 35.28 -19.66
C LYS A 919 7.15 36.76 -19.86
N THR A 920 8.38 37.14 -19.55
CA THR A 920 8.93 38.47 -19.88
C THR A 920 9.23 38.61 -21.37
N ASP A 921 9.42 39.86 -21.80
CA ASP A 921 10.22 40.19 -22.97
C ASP A 921 11.70 39.78 -22.80
N GLU A 922 12.46 39.88 -23.89
CA GLU A 922 13.83 39.34 -24.05
C GLU A 922 14.94 40.20 -23.39
N LYS A 923 14.84 40.52 -22.09
CA LYS A 923 15.85 41.33 -21.39
C LYS A 923 16.18 40.86 -19.98
N VAL A 924 17.48 40.84 -19.68
CA VAL A 924 18.08 40.47 -18.37
C VAL A 924 17.50 41.26 -17.19
N THR A 925 17.31 42.57 -17.36
CA THR A 925 17.12 43.52 -16.26
C THR A 925 15.88 43.27 -15.42
N THR A 926 14.85 42.63 -15.97
CA THR A 926 13.58 42.32 -15.29
C THR A 926 13.58 40.96 -14.60
N THR A 927 14.69 40.21 -14.59
CA THR A 927 14.73 38.84 -14.01
C THR A 927 14.36 38.82 -12.52
N ARG A 928 14.73 39.86 -11.76
CA ARG A 928 14.36 40.00 -10.35
C ARG A 928 12.88 40.34 -10.17
N ASP A 929 12.37 41.25 -10.99
CA ASP A 929 10.97 41.71 -10.94
C ASP A 929 10.02 40.59 -11.37
N ALA A 930 10.39 39.82 -12.40
CA ALA A 930 9.67 38.64 -12.84
C ALA A 930 9.69 37.51 -11.78
N LEU A 931 10.79 37.35 -11.05
CA LEU A 931 10.82 36.45 -9.89
C LEU A 931 9.82 36.89 -8.83
N MET A 932 9.79 38.18 -8.46
CA MET A 932 8.83 38.72 -7.48
C MET A 932 7.38 38.58 -7.96
N ALA A 933 7.05 39.07 -9.16
CA ALA A 933 5.71 39.00 -9.74
C ALA A 933 5.22 37.56 -9.94
N SER A 934 6.12 36.58 -10.18
CA SER A 934 5.75 35.16 -10.20
C SER A 934 5.40 34.61 -8.82
N ILE A 935 6.07 35.06 -7.76
CA ILE A 935 5.81 34.66 -6.37
C ILE A 935 4.52 35.29 -5.86
N GLU A 936 4.26 36.55 -6.21
CA GLU A 936 3.01 37.25 -5.96
C GLU A 936 1.84 36.55 -6.67
N ALA A 937 2.01 36.15 -7.93
CA ALA A 937 1.09 35.28 -8.67
C ALA A 937 1.14 33.79 -8.23
N GLY A 938 1.59 33.47 -7.01
CA GLY A 938 1.50 32.14 -6.41
C GLY A 938 2.34 31.01 -7.04
N CYS A 939 3.28 31.33 -7.94
CA CYS A 939 4.17 30.34 -8.57
C CYS A 939 5.40 30.01 -7.70
N GLU A 940 6.14 28.94 -8.02
CA GLU A 940 7.36 28.57 -7.28
C GLU A 940 8.57 29.50 -7.58
N GLY A 941 8.45 30.44 -8.51
CA GLY A 941 9.53 31.27 -9.06
C GLY A 941 9.48 31.33 -10.59
N VAL A 942 10.65 31.41 -11.26
CA VAL A 942 10.75 31.49 -12.74
C VAL A 942 11.68 30.44 -13.37
N MET A 943 11.46 30.21 -14.67
CA MET A 943 12.26 29.41 -15.58
C MET A 943 12.92 30.35 -16.60
N LEU A 944 14.24 30.51 -16.56
CA LEU A 944 14.96 31.23 -17.60
C LEU A 944 15.22 30.28 -18.77
N LYS A 945 14.88 30.67 -20.00
CA LYS A 945 15.03 29.83 -21.20
C LYS A 945 15.67 30.61 -22.34
N GLN A 946 16.84 30.17 -22.85
CA GLN A 946 17.44 30.77 -24.06
C GLN A 946 16.59 30.46 -25.30
N LEU A 947 16.27 31.49 -26.09
CA LEU A 947 15.38 31.38 -27.25
C LEU A 947 16.03 30.72 -28.48
N SER A 948 17.36 30.75 -28.56
CA SER A 948 18.15 30.21 -29.67
C SER A 948 18.31 28.69 -29.67
N LYS A 949 17.85 27.99 -28.62
CA LYS A 949 18.24 26.59 -28.35
C LYS A 949 17.13 25.55 -28.58
N CYS A 950 17.56 24.37 -29.00
CA CYS A 950 16.72 23.20 -29.30
C CYS A 950 16.17 22.52 -28.02
N TYR A 951 15.18 21.63 -28.17
CA TYR A 951 14.63 20.85 -27.06
C TYR A 951 15.51 19.62 -26.77
N GLU A 952 16.34 19.68 -25.73
CA GLU A 952 17.17 18.54 -25.32
C GLU A 952 16.37 17.52 -24.48
N ALA A 953 15.68 16.62 -25.18
CA ALA A 953 14.93 15.52 -24.55
C ALA A 953 15.78 14.76 -23.51
N GLY A 954 15.25 14.62 -22.30
CA GLY A 954 15.83 13.90 -21.17
C GLY A 954 17.10 14.46 -20.54
N ARG A 955 17.71 15.49 -21.10
CA ARG A 955 18.92 16.13 -20.51
C ARG A 955 18.55 17.13 -19.44
N ARG A 956 19.51 17.41 -18.56
CA ARG A 956 19.50 18.64 -17.75
C ARG A 956 20.35 19.66 -18.49
N SER A 957 19.67 20.60 -19.13
CA SER A 957 20.28 21.64 -19.94
C SER A 957 20.81 22.78 -19.06
N ASP A 958 21.90 23.40 -19.50
CA ASP A 958 22.44 24.63 -18.91
C ASP A 958 21.67 25.89 -19.37
N PHE A 959 20.91 25.82 -20.47
CA PHE A 959 20.16 26.93 -21.06
C PHE A 959 18.66 26.95 -20.68
N TRP A 960 18.24 26.00 -19.83
CA TRP A 960 17.03 26.11 -19.01
C TRP A 960 17.46 26.20 -17.53
N ILE A 961 17.39 27.40 -16.94
CA ILE A 961 17.68 27.63 -15.52
C ILE A 961 16.36 27.73 -14.75
N LYS A 962 16.28 27.08 -13.58
CA LYS A 962 15.18 27.30 -12.62
C LYS A 962 15.68 28.18 -11.47
N LEU A 963 14.98 29.28 -11.24
CA LEU A 963 15.24 30.25 -10.19
C LEU A 963 14.01 30.29 -9.27
N LYS A 964 14.25 30.18 -7.96
CA LYS A 964 13.21 30.03 -6.95
C LYS A 964 13.55 30.85 -5.71
N LYS A 965 12.52 31.22 -4.93
CA LYS A 965 12.70 31.82 -3.60
C LYS A 965 13.57 30.95 -2.69
N ASP A 966 13.41 29.63 -2.70
CA ASP A 966 14.17 28.70 -1.84
C ASP A 966 15.66 28.52 -2.22
N TYR A 967 16.16 29.23 -3.24
CA TYR A 967 17.59 29.22 -3.63
C TYR A 967 18.30 30.56 -3.48
N CYS A 968 17.59 31.67 -3.28
CA CYS A 968 18.21 32.98 -3.04
C CYS A 968 18.57 33.12 -1.56
N SER A 969 19.87 33.22 -1.23
CA SER A 969 20.38 33.28 0.15
C SER A 969 19.75 34.39 1.00
N ASP A 970 19.40 35.49 0.36
CA ASP A 970 19.03 36.75 0.99
C ASP A 970 17.50 36.90 1.16
N LEU A 971 16.73 35.88 0.74
CA LEU A 971 15.26 35.89 0.66
C LEU A 971 14.61 34.68 1.37
N GLN A 972 15.35 33.94 2.19
CA GLN A 972 14.90 32.69 2.83
C GLN A 972 15.28 32.61 4.32
N ASP A 973 14.27 32.41 5.14
CA ASP A 973 14.40 32.17 6.58
C ASP A 973 14.96 30.77 6.91
N SER A 974 15.63 30.65 8.06
CA SER A 974 16.18 29.40 8.57
C SER A 974 15.79 29.18 10.03
N LEU A 975 15.60 27.93 10.44
CA LEU A 975 15.23 27.56 11.81
C LEU A 975 16.38 26.84 12.50
N ASP A 976 16.64 27.19 13.75
CA ASP A 976 17.59 26.53 14.62
C ASP A 976 16.88 25.40 15.37
N LEU A 977 17.18 24.14 15.05
CA LEU A 977 16.43 22.97 15.53
C LEU A 977 17.31 21.99 16.33
N VAL A 978 16.70 21.35 17.34
CA VAL A 978 17.37 20.38 18.22
C VAL A 978 17.14 18.95 17.72
N PRO A 979 18.19 18.14 17.46
CA PRO A 979 18.04 16.72 17.12
C PRO A 979 17.70 15.89 18.37
N ILE A 980 16.50 15.31 18.39
CA ILE A 980 15.97 14.54 19.54
C ILE A 980 16.00 13.01 19.34
N GLY A 981 16.52 12.54 18.19
CA GLY A 981 16.73 11.12 17.91
C GLY A 981 17.00 10.82 16.43
N ALA A 982 17.20 9.56 16.07
CA ALA A 982 17.44 9.12 14.68
C ALA A 982 17.04 7.66 14.38
N TRP A 983 16.99 7.30 13.10
CA TRP A 983 16.88 5.91 12.64
C TRP A 983 18.22 5.44 12.05
N TYR A 984 18.48 4.13 11.99
CA TYR A 984 19.60 3.62 11.19
C TYR A 984 19.41 3.91 9.70
N GLY A 985 20.48 4.36 9.06
CA GLY A 985 20.55 4.52 7.62
C GLY A 985 20.57 3.18 6.89
N ASN A 986 19.94 3.12 5.73
CA ASN A 986 19.89 1.93 4.88
C ASN A 986 20.82 2.09 3.66
N GLY A 987 21.33 0.98 3.11
CA GLY A 987 22.19 1.01 1.92
C GLY A 987 23.49 1.79 2.16
N ARG A 988 23.76 2.87 1.40
CA ARG A 988 25.01 3.65 1.51
C ARG A 988 25.28 4.27 2.90
N LYS A 989 24.27 4.30 3.77
CA LYS A 989 24.33 4.85 5.14
C LYS A 989 24.21 3.76 6.22
N ALA A 990 24.37 2.48 5.88
CA ALA A 990 24.41 1.40 6.86
C ALA A 990 25.47 1.68 7.94
N GLY A 991 25.14 1.41 9.21
CA GLY A 991 25.98 1.74 10.36
C GLY A 991 25.88 3.19 10.88
N TRP A 992 25.43 4.15 10.06
CA TRP A 992 25.22 5.55 10.44
C TRP A 992 23.77 5.85 10.86
N PHE A 993 23.56 6.95 11.58
CA PHE A 993 22.23 7.51 11.86
C PHE A 993 21.74 8.37 10.68
N SER A 994 20.56 8.06 10.15
CA SER A 994 19.85 8.82 9.10
C SER A 994 18.44 8.25 8.84
N PRO A 995 17.37 9.05 8.84
CA PRO A 995 17.33 10.49 9.15
C PRO A 995 17.48 10.78 10.65
N PHE A 996 17.67 12.06 10.95
CA PHE A 996 17.53 12.63 12.29
C PHE A 996 16.13 13.22 12.46
N LEU A 997 15.56 13.13 13.66
CA LEU A 997 14.31 13.80 14.05
C LEU A 997 14.67 15.10 14.76
N CYS A 998 14.20 16.25 14.24
CA CYS A 998 14.53 17.56 14.78
C CYS A 998 13.28 18.33 15.25
N ALA A 999 13.45 19.13 16.30
CA ALA A 999 12.40 19.81 17.05
C ALA A 999 12.67 21.30 17.27
N VAL A 1000 11.60 22.05 17.52
CA VAL A 1000 11.61 23.40 18.11
C VAL A 1000 11.44 23.31 19.62
N TYR A 1001 11.83 24.36 20.36
CA TYR A 1001 11.67 24.44 21.80
C TYR A 1001 10.53 25.39 22.20
N ASP A 1002 9.47 24.85 22.79
CA ASP A 1002 8.37 25.64 23.37
C ASP A 1002 8.80 26.13 24.76
N ARG A 1003 9.00 27.44 24.90
CA ARG A 1003 9.45 28.09 26.14
C ARG A 1003 8.33 28.28 27.16
N GLU A 1004 7.07 28.15 26.75
CA GLU A 1004 5.90 28.29 27.63
C GLU A 1004 5.53 26.95 28.27
N GLN A 1005 5.90 25.84 27.63
CA GLN A 1005 5.61 24.46 28.05
C GLN A 1005 6.87 23.63 28.38
N GLU A 1006 8.07 24.23 28.30
CA GLU A 1006 9.39 23.63 28.55
C GLU A 1006 9.65 22.30 27.79
N GLU A 1007 9.26 22.25 26.51
CA GLU A 1007 9.24 21.01 25.72
C GLU A 1007 9.78 21.13 24.30
N PHE A 1008 10.31 20.02 23.77
CA PHE A 1008 10.77 19.91 22.39
C PHE A 1008 9.68 19.33 21.50
N GLN A 1009 9.03 20.18 20.70
CA GLN A 1009 7.99 19.79 19.76
C GLN A 1009 8.61 19.45 18.39
N SER A 1010 8.46 18.21 17.91
CA SER A 1010 9.11 17.82 16.65
C SER A 1010 8.51 18.56 15.44
N LEU A 1011 9.39 18.95 14.51
CA LEU A 1011 9.04 19.72 13.30
C LEU A 1011 9.33 18.95 12.00
N CYS A 1012 10.44 18.20 11.92
CA CYS A 1012 10.82 17.52 10.68
C CYS A 1012 11.80 16.34 10.84
N ARG A 1013 11.97 15.56 9.76
CA ARG A 1013 13.05 14.57 9.61
C ARG A 1013 14.13 15.09 8.66
N VAL A 1014 15.36 15.30 9.15
CA VAL A 1014 16.49 15.79 8.32
C VAL A 1014 17.30 14.61 7.78
N MET A 1015 17.52 14.56 6.46
CA MET A 1015 18.18 13.43 5.77
C MET A 1015 19.29 13.81 4.78
N SER A 1016 19.60 15.10 4.69
CA SER A 1016 20.39 15.76 3.63
C SER A 1016 21.00 17.07 4.15
N GLY A 1017 22.08 17.52 3.50
CA GLY A 1017 22.93 18.63 3.94
C GLY A 1017 24.25 18.16 4.56
N PHE A 1018 24.22 17.01 5.22
CA PHE A 1018 25.37 16.39 5.86
C PHE A 1018 26.39 15.76 4.88
N SER A 1019 27.69 15.86 5.19
CA SER A 1019 28.76 15.08 4.57
C SER A 1019 28.84 13.66 5.15
N ASP A 1020 29.54 12.75 4.45
CA ASP A 1020 29.77 11.38 4.93
C ASP A 1020 30.68 11.32 6.17
N GLU A 1021 31.57 12.31 6.31
CA GLU A 1021 32.33 12.57 7.54
C GLU A 1021 31.40 13.00 8.68
N PHE A 1022 30.50 13.96 8.45
CA PHE A 1022 29.52 14.40 9.45
C PHE A 1022 28.62 13.25 9.92
N TYR A 1023 28.16 12.37 9.01
CA TYR A 1023 27.44 11.16 9.41
C TYR A 1023 28.27 10.27 10.34
N THR A 1024 29.57 10.11 10.05
CA THR A 1024 30.46 9.27 10.83
C THR A 1024 30.71 9.85 12.22
N THR A 1025 31.11 11.12 12.31
CA THR A 1025 31.40 11.82 13.57
C THR A 1025 30.16 12.01 14.43
N THR A 1026 29.03 12.40 13.84
CA THR A 1026 27.76 12.58 14.57
C THR A 1026 27.18 11.25 15.05
N THR A 1027 27.34 10.17 14.27
CA THR A 1027 26.94 8.83 14.75
C THR A 1027 27.82 8.36 15.91
N ALA A 1028 29.12 8.65 15.88
CA ALA A 1028 30.02 8.34 16.99
C ALA A 1028 29.66 9.16 18.23
N PHE A 1029 29.55 10.49 18.09
CA PHE A 1029 29.16 11.42 19.16
C PHE A 1029 27.87 11.01 19.87
N PHE A 1030 26.78 10.76 19.14
CA PHE A 1030 25.54 10.35 19.80
C PHE A 1030 25.66 8.98 20.47
N LYS A 1031 26.41 8.02 19.89
CA LYS A 1031 26.65 6.70 20.52
C LYS A 1031 27.53 6.79 21.77
N ASP A 1032 28.36 7.81 21.90
CA ASP A 1032 29.23 8.06 23.05
C ASP A 1032 28.45 8.78 24.18
N GLY A 1033 27.53 8.03 24.81
CA GLY A 1033 26.77 8.47 25.99
C GLY A 1033 25.40 9.11 25.70
N HIS A 1034 25.24 9.87 24.61
CA HIS A 1034 24.04 10.67 24.34
C HIS A 1034 22.81 9.92 23.76
N VAL A 1035 22.81 8.58 23.72
CA VAL A 1035 21.61 7.80 23.34
C VAL A 1035 20.82 7.38 24.57
N ILE A 1036 19.71 8.04 24.85
CA ILE A 1036 18.80 7.69 25.96
C ILE A 1036 17.92 6.45 25.64
N PRO A 1037 17.44 5.72 26.67
CA PRO A 1037 16.70 4.45 26.47
C PRO A 1037 15.25 4.61 26.03
N ASN A 1038 14.57 5.70 26.41
CA ASN A 1038 13.13 5.91 26.20
C ASN A 1038 12.87 7.36 25.76
N LYS A 1039 11.69 7.64 25.19
CA LYS A 1039 11.25 9.02 24.91
C LYS A 1039 11.04 9.77 26.24
N PRO A 1040 11.68 10.93 26.47
CA PRO A 1040 11.33 11.86 27.55
C PRO A 1040 9.87 12.29 27.52
N ALA A 1041 9.34 12.74 28.66
CA ALA A 1041 7.98 13.28 28.73
C ALA A 1041 7.85 14.54 27.85
N TYR A 1042 8.77 15.50 28.05
CA TYR A 1042 8.89 16.80 27.39
C TYR A 1042 9.32 16.76 25.90
N TYR A 1043 9.13 15.63 25.20
CA TYR A 1043 9.34 15.50 23.75
C TYR A 1043 7.99 15.26 23.05
N GLN A 1044 7.38 16.28 22.44
CA GLN A 1044 6.10 16.10 21.75
C GLN A 1044 6.29 15.67 20.31
N THR A 1045 5.88 14.43 20.02
CA THR A 1045 5.80 13.90 18.67
C THR A 1045 4.96 12.63 18.59
N LEU A 1046 4.32 12.43 17.43
CA LEU A 1046 3.73 11.14 17.05
C LEU A 1046 4.70 10.25 16.24
N GLU A 1047 5.93 10.73 16.04
CA GLU A 1047 7.03 9.98 15.43
C GLU A 1047 7.64 8.99 16.42
N SER A 1048 8.50 8.12 15.92
CA SER A 1048 9.55 7.56 16.74
C SER A 1048 10.79 7.15 15.97
N PRO A 1049 11.96 7.68 16.38
CA PRO A 1049 13.26 7.19 15.94
C PRO A 1049 13.54 5.78 16.47
N SER A 1050 14.63 5.17 15.97
CA SER A 1050 15.16 3.91 16.48
C SER A 1050 16.05 4.12 17.71
N VAL A 1051 16.69 5.29 17.78
CA VAL A 1051 17.44 5.82 18.93
C VAL A 1051 16.89 7.20 19.33
N TRP A 1052 16.63 7.41 20.62
CA TRP A 1052 16.35 8.73 21.18
C TRP A 1052 17.65 9.38 21.66
N PHE A 1053 17.76 10.71 21.59
CA PHE A 1053 18.94 11.44 22.03
C PHE A 1053 18.62 12.43 23.15
N ASP A 1054 19.63 12.74 23.97
CA ASP A 1054 19.62 13.94 24.82
C ASP A 1054 19.62 15.21 23.96
N PRO A 1055 18.96 16.30 24.39
CA PRO A 1055 18.96 17.57 23.68
C PRO A 1055 20.26 18.32 24.00
N VAL A 1056 21.34 18.02 23.25
CA VAL A 1056 22.70 18.55 23.53
C VAL A 1056 23.32 19.38 22.42
N VAL A 1057 22.67 19.51 21.26
CA VAL A 1057 23.16 20.29 20.12
C VAL A 1057 22.02 20.97 19.36
N VAL A 1058 22.31 22.12 18.76
CA VAL A 1058 21.40 22.87 17.87
C VAL A 1058 21.96 22.86 16.44
N TRP A 1059 21.10 22.70 15.43
CA TRP A 1059 21.47 22.73 14.01
C TRP A 1059 20.67 23.78 13.25
N GLU A 1060 21.33 24.56 12.38
CA GLU A 1060 20.64 25.41 11.41
C GLU A 1060 20.05 24.53 10.30
N VAL A 1061 18.73 24.60 10.13
CA VAL A 1061 17.97 23.80 9.15
C VAL A 1061 17.12 24.74 8.29
N ARG A 1062 17.24 24.59 6.96
CA ARG A 1062 16.42 25.31 5.97
C ARG A 1062 15.45 24.35 5.29
N GLY A 1063 14.32 24.87 4.82
CA GLY A 1063 13.33 24.13 4.05
C GLY A 1063 12.62 25.04 3.06
N ALA A 1064 11.86 24.44 2.15
CA ALA A 1064 11.24 25.19 1.06
C ALA A 1064 10.00 26.00 1.51
N ASN A 1065 9.19 25.44 2.41
CA ASN A 1065 7.95 26.03 2.90
C ASN A 1065 7.43 25.25 4.15
N ILE A 1066 6.49 25.80 4.92
CA ILE A 1066 5.87 25.18 6.10
C ILE A 1066 4.47 24.65 5.78
N THR A 1067 4.12 23.49 6.33
CA THR A 1067 2.89 22.75 6.00
C THR A 1067 2.23 22.15 7.25
N VAL A 1068 0.89 22.03 7.25
CA VAL A 1068 0.15 21.36 8.33
C VAL A 1068 0.47 19.86 8.34
N SER A 1069 0.74 19.31 9.52
CA SER A 1069 1.34 18.01 9.72
C SER A 1069 0.49 17.06 10.57
N PRO A 1070 0.19 15.83 10.10
CA PRO A 1070 -0.58 14.84 10.87
C PRO A 1070 0.26 14.07 11.92
N VAL A 1071 1.50 14.50 12.22
CA VAL A 1071 2.55 13.67 12.84
C VAL A 1071 3.63 14.45 13.60
N HIS A 1072 4.01 15.62 13.09
CA HIS A 1072 4.83 16.59 13.80
C HIS A 1072 3.92 17.47 14.68
N GLN A 1073 4.46 18.02 15.77
CA GLN A 1073 3.66 18.64 16.84
C GLN A 1073 4.07 20.10 17.12
N ALA A 1074 5.11 20.61 16.48
CA ALA A 1074 5.47 22.03 16.52
C ALA A 1074 4.24 22.91 16.26
N ALA A 1075 3.89 23.79 17.20
CA ALA A 1075 2.75 24.69 17.13
C ALA A 1075 1.37 24.01 16.94
N ALA A 1076 1.19 22.78 17.43
CA ALA A 1076 -0.12 22.13 17.47
C ALA A 1076 -1.13 23.00 18.23
N GLY A 1077 -2.36 23.12 17.72
CA GLY A 1077 -3.39 24.00 18.29
C GLY A 1077 -3.21 25.50 17.99
N ARG A 1078 -1.99 26.01 17.71
CA ARG A 1078 -1.76 27.43 17.38
C ARG A 1078 -2.21 27.83 15.96
N VAL A 1079 -2.37 26.84 15.07
CA VAL A 1079 -2.81 27.01 13.65
C VAL A 1079 -3.92 26.03 13.22
N HIS A 1080 -3.97 24.83 13.80
CA HIS A 1080 -5.03 23.85 13.56
C HIS A 1080 -5.25 23.02 14.83
N ASP A 1081 -6.50 22.87 15.24
CA ASP A 1081 -7.00 22.36 16.53
C ASP A 1081 -6.46 21.00 17.00
N SER A 1082 -5.85 20.22 16.09
CA SER A 1082 -5.39 18.86 16.35
C SER A 1082 -4.12 18.48 15.57
N ARG A 1083 -3.44 19.45 14.94
CA ARG A 1083 -2.27 19.21 14.07
C ARG A 1083 -1.21 20.27 14.27
N GLY A 1084 0.04 19.82 14.40
CA GLY A 1084 1.20 20.71 14.34
C GLY A 1084 1.59 21.05 12.91
N LEU A 1085 2.72 21.74 12.78
CA LEU A 1085 3.34 22.14 11.52
C LEU A 1085 4.55 21.25 11.19
N ALA A 1086 5.00 21.30 9.93
CA ALA A 1086 6.21 20.63 9.46
C ALA A 1086 6.91 21.40 8.35
N LEU A 1087 8.24 21.41 8.42
CA LEU A 1087 9.13 22.01 7.43
C LEU A 1087 9.30 21.09 6.21
N ARG A 1088 8.97 21.56 5.01
CA ARG A 1088 9.07 20.80 3.75
C ARG A 1088 10.50 20.81 3.20
N PHE A 1089 10.96 19.67 2.70
CA PHE A 1089 12.31 19.45 2.15
C PHE A 1089 13.47 19.94 3.06
N PRO A 1090 13.50 19.55 4.35
CA PRO A 1090 14.47 20.06 5.32
C PRO A 1090 15.90 19.63 4.98
N ARG A 1091 16.84 20.57 5.10
CA ARG A 1091 18.27 20.38 4.89
C ARG A 1091 19.05 20.98 6.05
N PHE A 1092 19.99 20.20 6.58
CA PHE A 1092 21.03 20.72 7.45
C PHE A 1092 21.90 21.72 6.69
N VAL A 1093 22.23 22.83 7.35
CA VAL A 1093 23.18 23.84 6.84
C VAL A 1093 24.50 23.73 7.61
N ARG A 1094 24.42 23.86 8.94
CA ARG A 1094 25.57 23.77 9.86
C ARG A 1094 25.10 23.41 11.28
N ALA A 1095 26.04 22.95 12.11
CA ALA A 1095 25.82 22.91 13.55
C ALA A 1095 25.92 24.32 14.14
N ARG A 1096 25.27 24.53 15.28
CA ARG A 1096 25.27 25.77 16.07
C ARG A 1096 25.87 25.51 17.45
N PRO A 1097 27.22 25.42 17.58
CA PRO A 1097 27.87 25.37 18.89
C PRO A 1097 27.78 26.72 19.63
N ASP A 1098 27.34 27.76 18.93
CA ASP A 1098 27.04 29.11 19.40
C ASP A 1098 25.62 29.28 19.99
N LYS A 1099 24.89 28.17 20.22
CA LYS A 1099 23.56 28.17 20.83
C LYS A 1099 23.33 26.99 21.78
N HIS A 1100 22.70 27.29 22.92
CA HIS A 1100 22.08 26.31 23.81
C HIS A 1100 20.73 25.84 23.25
N VAL A 1101 20.21 24.69 23.72
CA VAL A 1101 18.98 24.09 23.16
C VAL A 1101 17.72 24.88 23.49
N GLU A 1102 17.76 25.66 24.55
CA GLU A 1102 16.77 26.64 24.97
C GLU A 1102 16.75 27.89 24.08
N GLU A 1103 17.79 28.10 23.26
CA GLU A 1103 17.94 29.18 22.26
C GLU A 1103 17.57 28.73 20.83
N ALA A 1104 17.09 27.48 20.67
CA ALA A 1104 16.52 26.99 19.43
C ALA A 1104 15.29 27.82 19.01
N SER A 1105 14.89 27.73 17.74
CA SER A 1105 13.62 28.29 17.28
C SER A 1105 12.45 27.68 18.07
N GLY A 1106 11.43 28.49 18.34
CA GLY A 1106 10.22 28.10 19.06
C GLY A 1106 9.01 27.94 18.14
N PRO A 1107 7.84 27.52 18.69
CA PRO A 1107 6.63 27.31 17.91
C PRO A 1107 6.14 28.58 17.20
N ASP A 1108 6.25 29.75 17.82
CA ASP A 1108 5.75 31.00 17.23
C ASP A 1108 6.60 31.49 16.05
N ASP A 1109 7.90 31.12 15.99
CA ASP A 1109 8.72 31.33 14.79
C ASP A 1109 8.12 30.55 13.60
N VAL A 1110 7.74 29.30 13.84
CA VAL A 1110 7.12 28.41 12.85
C VAL A 1110 5.72 28.91 12.44
N VAL A 1111 4.94 29.44 13.39
CA VAL A 1111 3.63 30.07 13.09
C VAL A 1111 3.78 31.36 12.30
N THR A 1112 4.78 32.19 12.62
CA THR A 1112 5.05 33.46 11.94
C THR A 1112 5.42 33.22 10.48
N LEU A 1113 6.35 32.30 10.22
CA LEU A 1113 6.74 31.90 8.87
C LEU A 1113 5.55 31.27 8.10
N TYR A 1114 4.76 30.40 8.74
CA TYR A 1114 3.55 29.84 8.12
C TYR A 1114 2.52 30.92 7.76
N ARG A 1115 2.29 31.90 8.64
CA ARG A 1115 1.35 33.00 8.37
C ARG A 1115 1.85 33.89 7.24
N ALA A 1116 3.14 34.20 7.17
CA ALA A 1116 3.73 34.93 6.04
C ALA A 1116 3.50 34.21 4.69
N GLU A 1117 3.70 32.89 4.65
CA GLU A 1117 3.41 32.06 3.46
C GLU A 1117 1.92 32.06 3.04
N VAL A 1118 1.00 32.29 3.98
CA VAL A 1118 -0.45 32.36 3.74
C VAL A 1118 -0.88 33.77 3.33
N THR A 1119 -0.40 34.82 4.02
CA THR A 1119 -0.75 36.22 3.70
C THR A 1119 -0.31 36.61 2.29
N THR A 1120 0.85 36.12 1.83
CA THR A 1120 1.31 36.32 0.43
C THR A 1120 0.33 35.75 -0.60
N ARG A 1121 -0.53 34.78 -0.22
CA ARG A 1121 -1.56 34.18 -1.09
C ARG A 1121 -2.97 34.74 -0.88
N ALA A 1122 -3.12 35.74 0.01
CA ALA A 1122 -4.39 36.36 0.37
C ALA A 1122 -4.48 37.83 -0.08
N GLY A 1123 -3.36 38.43 -0.50
CA GLY A 1123 -3.29 39.82 -0.99
C GLY A 1123 -4.15 40.11 -2.24
N ASP A 1124 -4.51 39.06 -2.99
CA ASP A 1124 -5.41 39.10 -4.17
C ASP A 1124 -6.77 39.78 -3.91
N GLN A 1125 -7.16 40.01 -2.65
CA GLN A 1125 -8.48 40.57 -2.30
C GLN A 1125 -8.57 42.11 -2.22
N GLN A 1126 -7.45 42.88 -2.26
CA GLN A 1126 -7.51 44.33 -1.96
C GLN A 1126 -6.87 45.29 -2.96
N ASN A 1127 -5.95 44.87 -3.84
CA ASN A 1127 -5.33 45.78 -4.82
C ASN A 1127 -6.09 45.73 -6.17
N GLY A 1128 -7.31 46.30 -6.17
CA GLY A 1128 -8.23 46.24 -7.31
C GLY A 1128 -9.27 47.36 -7.36
N GLU A 1129 -8.86 48.60 -7.04
CA GLU A 1129 -9.56 49.84 -7.43
C GLU A 1129 -8.96 50.42 -8.73
#